data_AF-A0A519VIV8-F1
#
_entry.id   AF-A0A519VIV8-F1
#
_cell.length_a   1.000
_cell.length_b   1.000
_cell.length_c   1.000
_cell.angle_alpha   90.00
_cell.angle_beta   90.00
_cell.angle_gamma   90.00
#
_symmetry.space_group_name_H-M   'P 1'
#
loop_
_entity.id
_entity.type
_entity.pdbx_description
1 polymer ?
#
loop_
_entity_poly.entity_id
_entity_poly.type
_entity_poly.pdbx_seq_one_letter_code
_entity_poly.pdbx_strand_id
1 'polypeptide(L)'
;MHNETGLKPTLSQLISETSKQKTVYKPVFFNLLDVAQRHSFEQLISAKSNLRVYDHIYSQVEELIKCLNPTIVFLPPSELEKAVKNHFGEKSAEEYGVWVYYPWAEKLVHLLDEQEFAIVRTNRNKHKITAQEQAILSQKKIGVMGLSVGQSVSLTLAMERGFGELRIADFDELDLSNINRIRTGVYNLKIQKTVIVAREIAEIDPYLNVVCFDDGITEENLDRFLTENGKLDLLIDECDSFDIKINSRYKAKALGIPVLMEGSDRGTIDIERFDLEPERPILHGMVEHLDMSKYKSLTTLDERTPYITAVTGVETLSPRMKASAVEIMATISTWPQLASAVTYGGGVTADLSRKILLGNLKVSGRFFLDLDELIADPEKTSDQKITASLPPLSTENIEDFIKTNRLAFDKHEQRLPEDILSQLIVAAGKAPSGGNNQPWRWHYQDGLLHLFLEQSDAQAYLDPQYISSYISIGTAIENLLLKAADLNLAVNWNLTPQFAPNHLAWFSFTSNYQPNEQELTLAKQIDLRHTNRKITPRQELDQTHLNQLSSLVAQIPNAKLQWITDPDLIKSIGAIATQTDLLRMFIPEAHEDFITREMRWDLQQVQETEDGIGIHTLDLSNNDLVGIRFLKDKKMISFLQQMNGGSGFKRLTMMQFMASSAVGLITMPKGEINSFIEGGRAAEKLWLGATGLELQIHPVNVPLIFFYKNSVEDSLAIPLENKTQLKEAEQNFNRLFSLSTEQPIFMFRIFKADPSPERTIRKSLSKTFSIGRA
;
A
#
# COMPACT_ATOMS: atom_id res chain seq x y z
N MET A 1 -33.40 -26.56 -20.80
CA MET A 1 -32.09 -25.88 -20.85
C MET A 1 -31.03 -26.96 -20.90
N HIS A 2 -30.14 -26.86 -21.88
CA HIS A 2 -29.19 -27.90 -22.26
C HIS A 2 -28.18 -28.19 -21.14
N ASN A 3 -27.80 -29.46 -21.07
CA ASN A 3 -26.90 -30.06 -20.10
C ASN A 3 -25.44 -29.60 -20.37
N GLU A 4 -25.07 -28.38 -19.97
CA GLU A 4 -23.72 -27.80 -20.21
C GLU A 4 -22.58 -28.59 -19.55
N THR A 5 -22.87 -29.47 -18.59
CA THR A 5 -21.85 -30.19 -17.81
C THR A 5 -21.57 -31.61 -18.29
N GLY A 6 -22.35 -32.15 -19.25
CA GLY A 6 -22.17 -33.52 -19.75
C GLY A 6 -22.33 -34.63 -18.70
N LEU A 7 -22.92 -34.34 -17.53
CA LEU A 7 -23.02 -35.30 -16.42
C LEU A 7 -24.09 -36.37 -16.67
N LYS A 8 -23.87 -37.58 -16.11
CA LYS A 8 -24.86 -38.66 -16.14
C LYS A 8 -26.16 -38.23 -15.44
N PRO A 9 -27.35 -38.67 -15.90
CA PRO A 9 -28.63 -38.30 -15.29
C PRO A 9 -28.72 -38.62 -13.79
N THR A 10 -28.18 -39.76 -13.37
CA THR A 10 -28.14 -40.18 -11.96
C THR A 10 -27.34 -39.21 -11.10
N LEU A 11 -26.19 -38.74 -11.60
CA LEU A 11 -25.38 -37.74 -10.90
C LEU A 11 -26.07 -36.39 -10.85
N SER A 12 -26.75 -36.00 -11.93
CA SER A 12 -27.52 -34.74 -11.98
C SER A 12 -28.67 -34.72 -10.96
N GLN A 13 -29.34 -35.86 -10.79
CA GLN A 13 -30.37 -36.03 -9.76
C GLN A 13 -29.79 -35.88 -8.35
N LEU A 14 -28.66 -36.55 -8.04
CA LEU A 14 -27.99 -36.44 -6.74
C LEU A 14 -27.52 -35.00 -6.44
N ILE A 15 -27.03 -34.28 -7.44
CA ILE A 15 -26.66 -32.86 -7.32
C ILE A 15 -27.91 -32.02 -7.00
N SER A 16 -29.03 -32.26 -7.69
CA SER A 16 -30.29 -31.56 -7.44
C SER A 16 -30.83 -31.83 -6.03
N GLU A 17 -30.77 -33.08 -5.56
CA GLU A 17 -31.17 -33.48 -4.21
C GLU A 17 -30.31 -32.82 -3.14
N THR A 18 -28.98 -32.82 -3.31
CA THR A 18 -28.04 -32.12 -2.43
C THR A 18 -28.30 -30.61 -2.42
N SER A 19 -28.64 -30.04 -3.57
CA SER A 19 -28.90 -28.60 -3.71
C SER A 19 -30.14 -28.13 -2.94
N LYS A 20 -31.12 -29.00 -2.71
CA LYS A 20 -32.30 -28.68 -1.89
C LYS A 20 -31.96 -28.45 -0.41
N GLN A 21 -30.83 -28.97 0.06
CA GLN A 21 -30.38 -28.80 1.43
C GLN A 21 -29.59 -27.50 1.64
N LYS A 22 -29.28 -26.71 0.60
CA LYS A 22 -28.35 -25.57 0.71
C LYS A 22 -28.74 -24.52 1.74
N THR A 23 -30.03 -24.31 1.98
CA THR A 23 -30.54 -23.26 2.88
C THR A 23 -30.98 -23.79 4.25
N VAL A 24 -30.88 -25.11 4.49
CA VAL A 24 -31.37 -25.73 5.72
C VAL A 24 -30.29 -25.68 6.80
N TYR A 25 -30.52 -24.96 7.90
CA TYR A 25 -29.55 -24.82 8.99
C TYR A 25 -30.13 -24.94 10.41
N LYS A 26 -31.46 -25.04 10.57
CA LYS A 26 -32.09 -25.20 11.89
C LYS A 26 -32.23 -26.68 12.25
N PRO A 27 -31.77 -27.10 13.45
CA PRO A 27 -32.08 -28.44 13.95
C PRO A 27 -33.58 -28.55 14.30
N VAL A 28 -34.09 -29.77 14.31
CA VAL A 28 -35.47 -30.08 14.71
C VAL A 28 -35.45 -30.86 16.02
N PHE A 29 -36.20 -30.40 17.01
CA PHE A 29 -36.28 -31.01 18.34
C PHE A 29 -37.52 -31.87 18.48
N PHE A 30 -37.38 -32.99 19.20
CA PHE A 30 -38.48 -33.86 19.59
C PHE A 30 -38.37 -34.19 21.07
N ASN A 31 -39.32 -33.68 21.86
CA ASN A 31 -39.59 -34.14 23.22
C ASN A 31 -40.69 -35.21 23.16
N LEU A 32 -40.36 -36.46 23.48
CA LEU A 32 -41.30 -37.57 23.33
C LEU A 32 -42.43 -37.60 24.38
N LEU A 33 -42.34 -36.74 25.41
CA LEU A 33 -43.46 -36.49 26.33
C LEU A 33 -44.56 -35.63 25.68
N ASP A 34 -44.23 -34.91 24.62
CA ASP A 34 -45.20 -34.21 23.77
C ASP A 34 -45.71 -35.17 22.68
N VAL A 35 -47.01 -35.44 22.69
CA VAL A 35 -47.67 -36.40 21.79
C VAL A 35 -47.48 -36.03 20.31
N ALA A 36 -47.51 -34.74 19.97
CA ALA A 36 -47.36 -34.30 18.59
C ALA A 36 -45.91 -34.49 18.11
N GLN A 37 -44.94 -34.14 18.95
CA GLN A 37 -43.53 -34.32 18.64
C GLN A 37 -43.14 -35.80 18.56
N ARG A 38 -43.70 -36.65 19.43
CA ARG A 38 -43.53 -38.11 19.37
C ARG A 38 -43.98 -38.67 18.03
N HIS A 39 -45.17 -38.28 17.56
CA HIS A 39 -45.66 -38.72 16.26
C HIS A 39 -44.76 -38.25 15.10
N SER A 40 -44.29 -37.00 15.12
CA SER A 40 -43.33 -36.51 14.11
C SER A 40 -41.98 -37.22 14.16
N PHE A 41 -41.51 -37.61 15.35
CA PHE A 41 -40.30 -38.42 15.52
C PHE A 41 -40.46 -39.81 14.91
N GLU A 42 -41.57 -40.51 15.19
CA GLU A 42 -41.89 -41.83 14.62
C GLU A 42 -41.99 -41.77 13.07
N GLN A 43 -42.58 -40.70 12.55
CA GLN A 43 -42.60 -40.44 11.10
C GLN A 43 -41.21 -40.26 10.51
N LEU A 44 -40.33 -39.48 11.16
CA LEU A 44 -38.97 -39.23 10.69
C LEU A 44 -38.17 -40.54 10.57
N ILE A 45 -38.15 -41.36 11.62
CA ILE A 45 -37.36 -42.59 11.67
C ILE A 45 -37.90 -43.65 10.70
N SER A 46 -39.20 -43.65 10.41
CA SER A 46 -39.80 -44.56 9.42
C SER A 46 -39.56 -44.12 7.97
N ALA A 47 -39.45 -42.82 7.70
CA ALA A 47 -39.32 -42.28 6.35
C ALA A 47 -37.88 -42.21 5.81
N LYS A 48 -36.87 -42.19 6.69
CA LYS A 48 -35.47 -41.93 6.32
C LYS A 48 -34.60 -43.19 6.44
N SER A 49 -34.35 -43.88 5.32
CA SER A 49 -33.57 -45.13 5.28
C SER A 49 -32.08 -44.98 5.61
N ASN A 50 -31.51 -43.77 5.49
CA ASN A 50 -30.08 -43.50 5.72
C ASN A 50 -29.81 -42.66 6.98
N LEU A 51 -30.78 -42.56 7.88
CA LEU A 51 -30.67 -41.78 9.11
C LEU A 51 -29.58 -42.37 10.04
N ARG A 52 -28.65 -41.53 10.51
CA ARG A 52 -27.62 -41.94 11.46
C ARG A 52 -28.01 -41.51 12.87
N VAL A 53 -28.22 -42.48 13.76
CA VAL A 53 -28.69 -42.24 15.13
C VAL A 53 -27.54 -42.36 16.12
N TYR A 54 -27.44 -41.38 17.02
CA TYR A 54 -26.42 -41.30 18.08
C TYR A 54 -27.14 -41.14 19.42
N ASP A 55 -27.26 -42.24 20.17
CA ASP A 55 -27.89 -42.24 21.49
C ASP A 55 -26.85 -42.54 22.59
N HIS A 56 -26.58 -41.50 23.37
CA HIS A 56 -25.64 -41.54 24.49
C HIS A 56 -26.24 -40.85 25.72
N ILE A 57 -27.57 -40.91 25.91
CA ILE A 57 -28.25 -40.19 26.99
C ILE A 57 -27.78 -40.65 28.38
N TYR A 58 -27.55 -41.95 28.57
CA TYR A 58 -27.05 -42.50 29.83
C TYR A 58 -25.70 -41.92 30.24
N SER A 59 -24.73 -41.86 29.32
CA SER A 59 -23.41 -41.29 29.62
C SER A 59 -23.50 -39.79 29.88
N GLN A 60 -24.41 -39.08 29.23
CA GLN A 60 -24.64 -37.66 29.50
C GLN A 60 -25.22 -37.44 30.91
N VAL A 61 -26.19 -38.24 31.34
CA VAL A 61 -26.73 -38.19 32.71
C VAL A 61 -25.66 -38.55 33.74
N GLU A 62 -24.79 -39.53 33.44
CA GLU A 62 -23.64 -39.85 34.29
C GLU A 62 -22.69 -38.65 34.44
N GLU A 63 -22.39 -37.94 33.35
CA GLU A 63 -21.61 -36.70 33.40
C GLU A 63 -22.31 -35.58 34.18
N LEU A 64 -23.62 -35.41 34.01
CA LEU A 64 -24.42 -34.45 34.77
C LEU A 64 -24.31 -34.72 36.26
N ILE A 65 -24.50 -35.97 36.70
CA ILE A 65 -24.36 -36.34 38.11
C ILE A 65 -22.95 -36.05 38.63
N LYS A 66 -21.90 -36.34 37.86
CA LYS A 66 -20.51 -35.97 38.22
C LYS A 66 -20.31 -34.45 38.29
N CYS A 67 -21.01 -33.66 37.47
CA CYS A 67 -20.94 -32.21 37.51
C CYS A 67 -21.65 -31.64 38.76
N LEU A 68 -22.82 -32.19 39.11
CA LEU A 68 -23.63 -31.78 40.25
C LEU A 68 -23.04 -32.26 41.60
N ASN A 69 -22.46 -33.46 41.61
CA ASN A 69 -21.79 -34.04 42.78
C ASN A 69 -20.43 -34.64 42.40
N PRO A 70 -19.36 -33.82 42.29
CA PRO A 70 -18.04 -34.29 41.89
C PRO A 70 -17.44 -35.36 42.81
N THR A 71 -17.83 -35.39 44.08
CA THR A 71 -17.29 -36.36 45.05
C THR A 71 -17.78 -37.78 44.83
N ILE A 72 -18.83 -37.98 44.01
CA ILE A 72 -19.39 -39.31 43.71
C ILE A 72 -18.36 -40.25 43.08
N VAL A 73 -17.34 -39.71 42.40
CA VAL A 73 -16.27 -40.50 41.77
C VAL A 73 -15.35 -41.20 42.77
N PHE A 74 -15.38 -40.80 44.05
CA PHE A 74 -14.63 -41.45 45.13
C PHE A 74 -15.44 -42.56 45.83
N LEU A 75 -16.73 -42.69 45.51
CA LEU A 75 -17.58 -43.74 46.03
C LEU A 75 -17.48 -45.00 45.14
N PRO A 76 -17.92 -46.18 45.63
CA PRO A 76 -18.04 -47.37 44.79
C PRO A 76 -18.86 -47.08 43.52
N PRO A 77 -18.51 -47.63 42.34
CA PRO A 77 -19.23 -47.38 41.08
C PRO A 77 -20.74 -47.59 41.16
N SER A 78 -21.20 -48.52 42.01
CA SER A 78 -22.61 -48.78 42.28
C SER A 78 -23.39 -47.56 42.77
N GLU A 79 -22.73 -46.62 43.47
CA GLU A 79 -23.38 -45.39 43.93
C GLU A 79 -23.67 -44.42 42.77
N LEU A 80 -22.75 -44.34 41.81
CA LEU A 80 -22.97 -43.56 40.59
C LEU A 80 -24.07 -44.19 39.73
N GLU A 81 -24.05 -45.51 39.54
CA GLU A 81 -25.12 -46.23 38.82
C GLU A 81 -26.50 -45.99 39.46
N LYS A 82 -26.56 -46.03 40.81
CA LYS A 82 -27.79 -45.74 41.56
C LYS A 82 -28.23 -44.29 41.40
N ALA A 83 -27.31 -43.34 41.45
CA ALA A 83 -27.60 -41.92 41.25
C ALA A 83 -28.13 -41.65 39.83
N VAL A 84 -27.51 -42.23 38.80
CA VAL A 84 -27.98 -42.15 37.41
C VAL A 84 -29.39 -42.72 37.29
N LYS A 85 -29.63 -43.94 37.79
CA LYS A 85 -30.96 -44.56 37.75
C LYS A 85 -32.03 -43.72 38.45
N ASN A 86 -31.68 -43.13 39.60
CA ASN A 86 -32.59 -42.25 40.34
C ASN A 86 -32.88 -40.95 39.57
N HIS A 87 -31.91 -40.44 38.81
CA HIS A 87 -32.07 -39.20 38.02
C HIS A 87 -33.04 -39.36 36.84
N PHE A 88 -33.02 -40.51 36.17
CA PHE A 88 -34.03 -40.85 35.16
C PHE A 88 -35.46 -40.91 35.76
N GLY A 89 -35.57 -41.32 37.03
CA GLY A 89 -36.85 -41.40 37.74
C GLY A 89 -37.80 -42.41 37.11
N GLU A 90 -39.03 -41.99 36.82
CA GLU A 90 -40.05 -42.82 36.15
C GLU A 90 -39.98 -42.76 34.62
N LYS A 91 -39.18 -41.84 34.06
CA LYS A 91 -39.05 -41.70 32.60
C LYS A 91 -38.25 -42.85 32.03
N SER A 92 -38.68 -43.38 30.89
CA SER A 92 -37.83 -44.30 30.12
C SER A 92 -36.62 -43.54 29.57
N ALA A 93 -35.54 -44.26 29.26
CA ALA A 93 -34.36 -43.64 28.68
C ALA A 93 -34.67 -42.92 27.36
N GLU A 94 -35.57 -43.47 26.54
CA GLU A 94 -36.02 -42.90 25.26
C GLU A 94 -36.77 -41.58 25.44
N GLU A 95 -37.51 -41.42 26.54
CA GLU A 95 -38.33 -40.25 26.86
C GLU A 95 -37.59 -39.20 27.70
N TYR A 96 -36.37 -39.48 28.15
CA TYR A 96 -35.58 -38.58 28.96
C TYR A 96 -34.72 -37.65 28.10
N GLY A 97 -34.87 -36.33 28.28
CA GLY A 97 -34.16 -35.34 27.47
C GLY A 97 -34.91 -35.05 26.17
N VAL A 98 -34.17 -34.83 25.08
CA VAL A 98 -34.72 -34.50 23.76
C VAL A 98 -33.94 -35.17 22.64
N TRP A 99 -34.64 -35.47 21.54
CA TRP A 99 -34.02 -35.91 20.30
C TRP A 99 -33.84 -34.73 19.35
N VAL A 100 -32.63 -34.57 18.81
CA VAL A 100 -32.27 -33.47 17.92
C VAL A 100 -31.88 -34.00 16.55
N TYR A 101 -32.65 -33.66 15.53
CA TYR A 101 -32.38 -34.00 14.14
C TYR A 101 -31.69 -32.85 13.41
N TYR A 102 -30.61 -33.16 12.71
CA TYR A 102 -29.84 -32.25 11.87
C TYR A 102 -30.08 -32.60 10.39
N PRO A 103 -31.02 -31.92 9.69
CA PRO A 103 -31.47 -32.34 8.37
C PRO A 103 -30.36 -32.35 7.31
N TRP A 104 -29.46 -31.36 7.35
CA TRP A 104 -28.36 -31.24 6.39
C TRP A 104 -27.31 -32.36 6.51
N ALA A 105 -27.25 -33.02 7.67
CA ALA A 105 -26.32 -34.11 7.92
C ALA A 105 -27.03 -35.47 8.00
N GLU A 106 -28.37 -35.51 7.96
CA GLU A 106 -29.16 -36.72 8.25
C GLU A 106 -28.69 -37.45 9.52
N LYS A 107 -28.46 -36.69 10.60
CA LYS A 107 -28.07 -37.21 11.92
C LYS A 107 -29.16 -36.93 12.94
N LEU A 108 -29.46 -37.91 13.78
CA LEU A 108 -30.38 -37.81 14.90
C LEU A 108 -29.58 -38.08 16.19
N VAL A 109 -29.61 -37.16 17.15
CA VAL A 109 -28.80 -37.22 18.37
C VAL A 109 -29.69 -37.10 19.59
N HIS A 110 -29.52 -38.00 20.56
CA HIS A 110 -30.23 -37.96 21.84
C HIS A 110 -29.45 -37.12 22.85
N LEU A 111 -30.04 -36.06 23.39
CA LEU A 111 -29.37 -35.10 24.26
C LEU A 111 -30.15 -34.83 25.56
N LEU A 112 -29.41 -34.44 26.60
CA LEU A 112 -30.00 -33.79 27.78
C LEU A 112 -30.84 -32.57 27.37
N ASP A 113 -31.82 -32.20 28.19
CA ASP A 113 -32.53 -30.93 28.01
C ASP A 113 -31.59 -29.72 28.14
N GLU A 114 -32.04 -28.52 27.74
CA GLU A 114 -31.18 -27.35 27.67
C GLU A 114 -30.47 -27.02 28.99
N GLN A 115 -31.17 -27.11 30.13
CA GLN A 115 -30.62 -26.72 31.43
C GLN A 115 -29.51 -27.68 31.85
N GLU A 116 -29.79 -28.98 31.77
CA GLU A 116 -28.83 -30.02 32.10
C GLU A 116 -27.65 -30.05 31.13
N PHE A 117 -27.92 -29.89 29.83
CA PHE A 117 -26.92 -29.78 28.78
C PHE A 117 -25.97 -28.61 29.05
N ALA A 118 -26.50 -27.43 29.38
CA ALA A 118 -25.71 -26.25 29.70
C ALA A 118 -24.80 -26.49 30.91
N ILE A 119 -25.31 -27.12 31.98
CA ILE A 119 -24.52 -27.45 33.18
C ILE A 119 -23.33 -28.34 32.81
N VAL A 120 -23.56 -29.41 32.06
CA VAL A 120 -22.49 -30.36 31.67
C VAL A 120 -21.45 -29.65 30.79
N ARG A 121 -21.92 -28.93 29.76
CA ARG A 121 -21.06 -28.26 28.77
C ARG A 121 -20.18 -27.18 29.40
N THR A 122 -20.68 -26.40 30.35
CA THR A 122 -19.93 -25.29 30.96
C THR A 122 -19.20 -25.68 32.25
N ASN A 123 -19.35 -26.91 32.76
CA ASN A 123 -18.74 -27.28 34.04
C ASN A 123 -17.21 -27.11 34.06
N ARG A 124 -16.52 -27.28 32.92
CA ARG A 124 -15.05 -27.11 32.81
C ARG A 124 -14.59 -25.65 32.77
N ASN A 125 -15.49 -24.69 32.52
CA ASN A 125 -15.18 -23.26 32.51
C ASN A 125 -15.93 -22.45 33.59
N LYS A 126 -16.74 -23.08 34.45
CA LYS A 126 -17.65 -22.43 35.43
C LYS A 126 -17.03 -21.47 36.45
N HIS A 127 -15.71 -21.44 36.60
CA HIS A 127 -14.98 -20.48 37.46
C HIS A 127 -14.15 -19.47 36.66
N LYS A 128 -14.03 -19.66 35.34
CA LYS A 128 -13.51 -18.67 34.40
C LYS A 128 -14.64 -17.78 33.86
N ILE A 129 -15.84 -18.35 33.74
CA ILE A 129 -17.10 -17.66 33.51
C ILE A 129 -18.06 -18.17 34.57
N THR A 130 -18.26 -17.38 35.63
CA THR A 130 -19.09 -17.74 36.78
C THR A 130 -20.55 -17.96 36.38
N ALA A 131 -21.32 -18.70 37.18
CA ALA A 131 -22.74 -18.91 36.91
C ALA A 131 -23.54 -17.60 36.77
N GLN A 132 -23.17 -16.57 37.54
CA GLN A 132 -23.77 -15.23 37.42
C GLN A 132 -23.41 -14.58 36.08
N GLU A 133 -22.15 -14.65 35.66
CA GLU A 133 -21.71 -14.12 34.37
C GLU A 133 -22.35 -14.89 33.20
N GLN A 134 -22.48 -16.21 33.29
CA GLN A 134 -23.20 -17.03 32.30
C GLN A 134 -24.67 -16.60 32.18
N ALA A 135 -25.34 -16.32 33.30
CA ALA A 135 -26.71 -15.83 33.31
C ALA A 135 -26.86 -14.44 32.69
N ILE A 136 -25.85 -13.57 32.84
CA ILE A 136 -25.82 -12.26 32.16
C ILE A 136 -25.63 -12.46 30.66
N LEU A 137 -24.62 -13.25 30.26
CA LEU A 137 -24.25 -13.50 28.87
C LEU A 137 -25.37 -14.18 28.07
N SER A 138 -26.13 -15.08 28.71
CA SER A 138 -27.28 -15.77 28.08
C SER A 138 -28.44 -14.84 27.71
N GLN A 139 -28.42 -13.58 28.17
CA GLN A 139 -29.40 -12.56 27.79
C GLN A 139 -28.85 -11.58 26.75
N LYS A 140 -27.56 -11.69 26.38
CA LYS A 140 -26.88 -10.74 25.49
C LYS A 140 -27.15 -11.02 24.02
N LYS A 141 -27.27 -9.96 23.24
CA LYS A 141 -27.45 -9.99 21.79
C LYS A 141 -26.21 -9.45 21.10
N ILE A 142 -25.57 -10.27 20.28
CA ILE A 142 -24.34 -9.93 19.56
C ILE A 142 -24.63 -9.97 18.06
N GLY A 143 -24.20 -8.94 17.32
CA GLY A 143 -24.20 -8.95 15.86
C GLY A 143 -22.79 -9.16 15.32
N VAL A 144 -22.62 -10.02 14.32
CA VAL A 144 -21.36 -10.24 13.61
C VAL A 144 -21.58 -9.99 12.12
N MET A 145 -20.90 -9.00 11.56
CA MET A 145 -20.95 -8.67 10.13
C MET A 145 -19.68 -9.17 9.45
N GLY A 146 -19.81 -10.01 8.42
CA GLY A 146 -18.70 -10.68 7.76
C GLY A 146 -18.33 -11.99 8.46
N LEU A 147 -18.32 -13.09 7.71
CA LEU A 147 -18.15 -14.46 8.20
C LEU A 147 -16.94 -15.17 7.59
N SER A 148 -15.95 -14.41 7.12
CA SER A 148 -14.60 -14.93 6.97
C SER A 148 -13.93 -14.99 8.34
N VAL A 149 -13.41 -13.86 8.83
CA VAL A 149 -12.83 -13.78 10.18
C VAL A 149 -13.90 -13.99 11.26
N GLY A 150 -15.09 -13.40 11.06
CA GLY A 150 -16.21 -13.52 11.99
C GLY A 150 -16.73 -14.95 12.22
N GLN A 151 -16.39 -15.92 11.35
CA GLN A 151 -16.67 -17.34 11.62
C GLN A 151 -15.96 -17.79 12.90
N SER A 152 -14.67 -17.49 13.02
CA SER A 152 -13.88 -17.91 14.18
C SER A 152 -14.42 -17.27 15.47
N VAL A 153 -14.79 -15.99 15.42
CA VAL A 153 -15.42 -15.28 16.54
C VAL A 153 -16.72 -15.97 16.95
N SER A 154 -17.60 -16.23 15.99
CA SER A 154 -18.93 -16.81 16.20
C SER A 154 -18.84 -18.20 16.84
N LEU A 155 -17.93 -19.04 16.36
CA LEU A 155 -17.72 -20.39 16.90
C LEU A 155 -17.12 -20.36 18.30
N THR A 156 -16.15 -19.47 18.57
CA THR A 156 -15.57 -19.35 19.91
C THR A 156 -16.60 -18.84 20.92
N LEU A 157 -17.40 -17.83 20.56
CA LEU A 157 -18.52 -17.36 21.37
C LEU A 157 -19.53 -18.49 21.67
N ALA A 158 -19.85 -19.32 20.67
CA ALA A 158 -20.75 -20.45 20.84
C ALA A 158 -20.17 -21.52 21.78
N MET A 159 -18.89 -21.87 21.63
CA MET A 159 -18.20 -22.82 22.51
C MET A 159 -18.26 -22.41 23.98
N GLU A 160 -18.14 -21.10 24.27
CA GLU A 160 -18.23 -20.55 25.62
C GLU A 160 -19.67 -20.30 26.12
N ARG A 161 -20.70 -20.52 25.27
CA ARG A 161 -22.10 -20.07 25.50
C ARG A 161 -22.16 -18.60 25.91
N GLY A 162 -21.42 -17.75 25.20
CA GLY A 162 -21.22 -16.33 25.53
C GLY A 162 -22.33 -15.37 25.10
N PHE A 163 -23.46 -15.85 24.58
CA PHE A 163 -24.58 -15.03 24.10
C PHE A 163 -25.93 -15.73 24.30
N GLY A 164 -27.00 -14.95 24.30
CA GLY A 164 -28.38 -15.42 24.18
C GLY A 164 -28.86 -15.46 22.73
N GLU A 165 -28.49 -14.47 21.92
CA GLU A 165 -28.80 -14.41 20.49
C GLU A 165 -27.59 -13.89 19.71
N LEU A 166 -27.24 -14.59 18.63
CA LEU A 166 -26.19 -14.18 17.70
C LEU A 166 -26.81 -13.89 16.33
N ARG A 167 -26.70 -12.65 15.87
CA ARG A 167 -27.07 -12.25 14.51
C ARG A 167 -25.84 -12.30 13.64
N ILE A 168 -25.89 -13.04 12.55
CA ILE A 168 -24.77 -13.18 11.63
C ILE A 168 -25.17 -12.70 10.24
N ALA A 169 -24.30 -11.94 9.58
CA ALA A 169 -24.57 -11.37 8.26
C ALA A 169 -23.38 -11.56 7.31
N ASP A 170 -23.62 -12.19 6.17
CA ASP A 170 -22.68 -12.32 5.06
C ASP A 170 -23.48 -12.69 3.79
N PHE A 171 -23.12 -12.10 2.65
CA PHE A 171 -23.81 -12.35 1.37
C PHE A 171 -23.08 -13.37 0.49
N ASP A 172 -21.85 -13.74 0.85
CA ASP A 172 -21.02 -14.63 0.04
C ASP A 172 -21.40 -16.10 0.24
N GLU A 173 -21.23 -16.86 -0.83
CA GLU A 173 -21.05 -18.30 -0.75
C GLU A 173 -19.57 -18.66 -0.48
N LEU A 174 -19.34 -19.83 0.09
CA LEU A 174 -17.98 -20.34 0.30
C LEU A 174 -17.29 -20.64 -1.03
N ASP A 175 -16.18 -19.96 -1.28
CA ASP A 175 -15.24 -20.26 -2.36
C ASP A 175 -14.03 -21.07 -1.88
N LEU A 176 -13.40 -21.78 -2.81
CA LEU A 176 -12.22 -22.60 -2.52
C LEU A 176 -11.08 -21.77 -1.93
N SER A 177 -10.91 -20.53 -2.40
CA SER A 177 -9.92 -19.58 -1.89
C SER A 177 -10.18 -19.15 -0.45
N ASN A 178 -11.39 -19.36 0.11
CA ASN A 178 -11.73 -18.99 1.47
C ASN A 178 -11.32 -20.05 2.50
N ILE A 179 -11.16 -21.31 2.08
CA ILE A 179 -10.82 -22.43 2.97
C ILE A 179 -9.40 -22.31 3.56
N ASN A 180 -8.59 -21.37 3.05
CA ASN A 180 -7.30 -21.01 3.65
C ASN A 180 -7.44 -20.41 5.07
N ARG A 181 -8.63 -19.96 5.46
CA ARG A 181 -8.88 -19.30 6.75
C ARG A 181 -10.25 -19.56 7.38
N ILE A 182 -11.24 -20.00 6.61
CA ILE A 182 -12.55 -20.44 7.13
C ILE A 182 -12.46 -21.93 7.46
N ARG A 183 -12.69 -22.29 8.73
CA ARG A 183 -12.62 -23.68 9.18
C ARG A 183 -13.90 -24.43 8.83
N THR A 184 -13.97 -25.05 7.65
CA THR A 184 -15.13 -25.86 7.26
C THR A 184 -14.75 -26.98 6.28
N GLY A 185 -15.67 -27.92 6.04
CA GLY A 185 -15.45 -29.03 5.10
C GLY A 185 -15.56 -28.61 3.63
N VAL A 186 -14.74 -29.21 2.75
CA VAL A 186 -14.74 -28.92 1.30
C VAL A 186 -16.07 -29.19 0.60
N TYR A 187 -16.95 -30.00 1.20
CA TYR A 187 -18.28 -30.27 0.68
C TYR A 187 -19.26 -29.09 0.85
N ASN A 188 -18.88 -28.04 1.59
CA ASN A 188 -19.66 -26.82 1.77
C ASN A 188 -19.39 -25.75 0.69
N LEU A 189 -18.62 -26.06 -0.37
CA LEU A 189 -18.42 -25.13 -1.48
C LEU A 189 -19.77 -24.69 -2.07
N LYS A 190 -19.91 -23.39 -2.34
CA LYS A 190 -21.14 -22.80 -2.86
C LYS A 190 -22.36 -22.94 -1.93
N ILE A 191 -22.11 -23.01 -0.63
CA ILE A 191 -23.10 -22.80 0.44
C ILE A 191 -22.85 -21.41 1.04
N GLN A 192 -23.91 -20.68 1.37
CA GLN A 192 -23.82 -19.39 2.04
C GLN A 192 -23.05 -19.50 3.36
N LYS A 193 -22.15 -18.55 3.63
CA LYS A 193 -21.33 -18.55 4.86
C LYS A 193 -22.18 -18.49 6.12
N THR A 194 -23.30 -17.76 6.10
CA THR A 194 -24.29 -17.70 7.19
C THR A 194 -24.85 -19.08 7.52
N VAL A 195 -25.25 -19.86 6.52
CA VAL A 195 -25.76 -21.22 6.69
C VAL A 195 -24.68 -22.12 7.28
N ILE A 196 -23.44 -22.05 6.79
CA ILE A 196 -22.32 -22.85 7.31
C ILE A 196 -22.10 -22.57 8.80
N VAL A 197 -21.98 -21.29 9.17
CA VAL A 197 -21.76 -20.88 10.57
C VAL A 197 -22.93 -21.30 11.45
N ALA A 198 -24.18 -21.12 11.00
CA ALA A 198 -25.35 -21.51 11.77
C ALA A 198 -25.41 -23.03 12.01
N ARG A 199 -25.06 -23.85 11.00
CA ARG A 199 -24.94 -25.31 11.15
C ARG A 199 -23.86 -25.69 12.14
N GLU A 200 -22.67 -25.11 12.01
CA GLU A 200 -21.54 -25.40 12.90
C GLU A 200 -21.87 -25.00 14.34
N ILE A 201 -22.52 -23.86 14.58
CA ILE A 201 -23.01 -23.48 15.91
C ILE A 201 -24.02 -24.50 16.43
N ALA A 202 -25.02 -24.89 15.62
CA ALA A 202 -26.03 -25.87 16.02
C ALA A 202 -25.43 -27.24 16.33
N GLU A 203 -24.38 -27.65 15.61
CA GLU A 203 -23.65 -28.90 15.86
C GLU A 203 -22.81 -28.85 17.15
N ILE A 204 -22.37 -27.66 17.57
CA ILE A 204 -21.70 -27.47 18.87
C ILE A 204 -22.75 -27.36 20.00
N ASP A 205 -23.81 -26.59 19.80
CA ASP A 205 -24.88 -26.34 20.76
C ASP A 205 -26.22 -26.09 20.04
N PRO A 206 -27.15 -27.06 20.00
CA PRO A 206 -28.38 -26.88 19.24
C PRO A 206 -29.35 -25.89 19.90
N TYR A 207 -29.12 -25.50 21.15
CA TYR A 207 -29.97 -24.58 21.91
C TYR A 207 -29.63 -23.10 21.70
N LEU A 208 -28.47 -22.79 21.11
CA LEU A 208 -28.07 -21.40 20.87
C LEU A 208 -28.91 -20.77 19.76
N ASN A 209 -29.42 -19.56 20.01
CA ASN A 209 -30.23 -18.84 19.02
C ASN A 209 -29.33 -18.07 18.04
N VAL A 210 -29.32 -18.52 16.78
CA VAL A 210 -28.64 -17.86 15.66
C VAL A 210 -29.66 -17.34 14.66
N VAL A 211 -29.53 -16.07 14.26
CA VAL A 211 -30.36 -15.41 13.25
C VAL A 211 -29.50 -15.02 12.06
N CYS A 212 -29.85 -15.51 10.87
CA CYS A 212 -29.08 -15.28 9.65
C CYS A 212 -29.64 -14.08 8.85
N PHE A 213 -28.73 -13.23 8.38
CA PHE A 213 -28.96 -12.17 7.40
C PHE A 213 -28.17 -12.53 6.13
N ASP A 214 -28.78 -13.38 5.30
CA ASP A 214 -28.14 -14.02 4.14
C ASP A 214 -27.85 -13.07 2.98
N ASP A 215 -28.47 -11.88 2.97
CA ASP A 215 -28.20 -10.80 2.01
C ASP A 215 -27.04 -9.90 2.48
N GLY A 216 -26.35 -10.28 3.57
CA GLY A 216 -25.40 -9.41 4.25
C GLY A 216 -26.08 -8.19 4.90
N ILE A 217 -25.34 -7.10 5.04
CA ILE A 217 -25.86 -5.84 5.58
C ILE A 217 -26.07 -4.85 4.44
N THR A 218 -27.27 -4.27 4.41
CA THR A 218 -27.69 -3.24 3.47
C THR A 218 -28.23 -2.04 4.25
N GLU A 219 -28.41 -0.90 3.58
CA GLU A 219 -29.03 0.26 4.22
C GLU A 219 -30.45 -0.03 4.73
N GLU A 220 -31.19 -0.86 3.99
CA GLU A 220 -32.56 -1.25 4.27
C GLU A 220 -32.69 -2.19 5.47
N ASN A 221 -31.71 -3.09 5.65
CA ASN A 221 -31.77 -4.09 6.72
C ASN A 221 -30.93 -3.75 7.97
N LEU A 222 -30.06 -2.74 7.92
CA LEU A 222 -29.15 -2.42 9.02
C LEU A 222 -29.91 -2.06 10.32
N ASP A 223 -31.01 -1.31 10.24
CA ASP A 223 -31.80 -0.99 11.45
C ASP A 223 -32.40 -2.25 12.08
N ARG A 224 -32.92 -3.15 11.23
CA ARG A 224 -33.44 -4.44 11.63
C ARG A 224 -32.33 -5.29 12.26
N PHE A 225 -31.15 -5.36 11.65
CA PHE A 225 -30.00 -6.08 12.18
C PHE A 225 -29.60 -5.57 13.57
N LEU A 226 -29.63 -4.26 13.82
CA LEU A 226 -29.24 -3.67 15.10
C LEU A 226 -30.34 -3.73 16.18
N THR A 227 -31.62 -3.80 15.82
CA THR A 227 -32.74 -3.55 16.77
C THR A 227 -33.90 -4.55 16.76
N GLU A 228 -34.04 -5.40 15.74
CA GLU A 228 -35.15 -6.36 15.64
C GLU A 228 -35.19 -7.29 16.84
N ASN A 229 -36.36 -7.47 17.46
CA ASN A 229 -36.51 -8.28 18.68
C ASN A 229 -35.59 -7.85 19.85
N GLY A 230 -35.05 -6.64 19.83
CA GLY A 230 -34.16 -6.10 20.87
C GLY A 230 -32.88 -5.52 20.28
N LYS A 231 -32.38 -4.45 20.91
CA LYS A 231 -31.12 -3.80 20.56
C LYS A 231 -29.95 -4.75 20.80
N LEU A 232 -28.95 -4.74 19.92
CA LEU A 232 -27.67 -5.41 20.19
C LEU A 232 -26.98 -4.82 21.42
N ASP A 233 -26.34 -5.68 22.21
CA ASP A 233 -25.43 -5.30 23.29
C ASP A 233 -24.00 -5.09 22.79
N LEU A 234 -23.64 -5.70 21.65
CA LEU A 234 -22.33 -5.59 21.01
C LEU A 234 -22.44 -5.82 19.51
N LEU A 235 -21.75 -5.00 18.73
CA LEU A 235 -21.54 -5.21 17.30
C LEU A 235 -20.08 -5.62 17.06
N ILE A 236 -19.90 -6.68 16.29
CA ILE A 236 -18.60 -7.16 15.82
C ILE A 236 -18.56 -6.95 14.31
N ASP A 237 -17.57 -6.20 13.86
CA ASP A 237 -17.41 -5.82 12.46
C ASP A 237 -16.17 -6.51 11.87
N GLU A 238 -16.40 -7.45 10.97
CA GLU A 238 -15.40 -8.21 10.22
C GLU A 238 -15.69 -8.11 8.71
N CYS A 239 -16.34 -7.03 8.27
CA CYS A 239 -16.73 -6.84 6.88
C CYS A 239 -15.66 -6.11 6.06
N ASP A 240 -15.56 -6.47 4.78
CA ASP A 240 -14.62 -5.88 3.81
C ASP A 240 -15.19 -4.62 3.12
N SER A 241 -16.48 -4.34 3.30
CA SER A 241 -17.16 -3.17 2.71
C SER A 241 -17.00 -1.94 3.60
N PHE A 242 -16.28 -0.95 3.10
CA PHE A 242 -15.96 0.28 3.83
C PHE A 242 -17.20 1.15 4.11
N ASP A 243 -18.17 1.19 3.20
CA ASP A 243 -19.42 1.92 3.40
C ASP A 243 -20.28 1.27 4.48
N ILE A 244 -20.43 -0.05 4.49
CA ILE A 244 -21.12 -0.77 5.55
C ILE A 244 -20.39 -0.61 6.89
N LYS A 245 -19.06 -0.72 6.89
CA LYS A 245 -18.20 -0.53 8.07
C LYS A 245 -18.43 0.82 8.76
N ILE A 246 -18.58 1.88 7.98
CA ILE A 246 -18.74 3.24 8.50
C ILE A 246 -20.21 3.53 8.86
N ASN A 247 -21.15 3.15 7.99
CA ASN A 247 -22.58 3.36 8.24
C ASN A 247 -23.08 2.60 9.47
N SER A 248 -22.61 1.36 9.66
CA SER A 248 -22.92 0.57 10.86
C SER A 248 -22.41 1.24 12.14
N ARG A 249 -21.22 1.86 12.12
CA ARG A 249 -20.69 2.64 13.24
C ARG A 249 -21.48 3.90 13.53
N TYR A 250 -21.94 4.65 12.51
CA TYR A 250 -22.82 5.79 12.72
C TYR A 250 -24.11 5.39 13.44
N LYS A 251 -24.73 4.29 13.02
CA LYS A 251 -25.96 3.78 13.65
C LYS A 251 -25.67 3.19 15.04
N ALA A 252 -24.60 2.43 15.21
CA ALA A 252 -24.18 1.90 16.50
C ALA A 252 -23.90 3.03 17.51
N LYS A 253 -23.21 4.09 17.08
CA LYS A 253 -22.98 5.31 17.88
C LYS A 253 -24.29 5.96 18.32
N ALA A 254 -25.21 6.18 17.40
CA ALA A 254 -26.53 6.75 17.71
C ALA A 254 -27.35 5.89 18.69
N LEU A 255 -27.15 4.57 18.66
CA LEU A 255 -27.82 3.60 19.52
C LEU A 255 -27.05 3.29 20.83
N GLY A 256 -25.85 3.85 21.01
CA GLY A 256 -24.95 3.53 22.12
C GLY A 256 -24.60 2.04 22.18
N ILE A 257 -24.31 1.43 21.03
CA ILE A 257 -23.88 0.03 20.90
C ILE A 257 -22.35 0.03 20.75
N PRO A 258 -21.59 -0.65 21.62
CA PRO A 258 -20.15 -0.77 21.44
C PRO A 258 -19.82 -1.57 20.17
N VAL A 259 -18.73 -1.20 19.51
CA VAL A 259 -18.22 -1.88 18.31
C VAL A 259 -16.84 -2.46 18.59
N LEU A 260 -16.63 -3.70 18.15
CA LEU A 260 -15.35 -4.40 18.17
C LEU A 260 -15.01 -4.84 16.74
N MET A 261 -13.76 -4.68 16.33
CA MET A 261 -13.27 -5.16 15.04
C MET A 261 -11.88 -5.76 15.22
N GLU A 262 -11.67 -6.93 14.61
CA GLU A 262 -10.36 -7.53 14.43
C GLU A 262 -9.81 -7.19 13.04
N GLY A 263 -8.50 -6.98 12.99
CA GLY A 263 -7.74 -6.87 11.75
C GLY A 263 -6.64 -7.92 11.77
N SER A 264 -6.73 -8.87 10.84
CA SER A 264 -5.83 -10.03 10.79
C SER A 264 -4.33 -9.71 10.65
N ASP A 265 -3.96 -8.48 10.27
CA ASP A 265 -2.57 -8.05 10.26
C ASP A 265 -2.17 -7.56 11.65
N ARG A 266 -1.04 -8.07 12.19
CA ARG A 266 -0.48 -7.68 13.50
C ARG A 266 -1.41 -7.86 14.71
N GLY A 267 -2.46 -8.68 14.58
CA GLY A 267 -3.48 -8.84 15.62
C GLY A 267 -4.11 -7.50 16.00
N THR A 268 -4.47 -6.69 14.99
CA THR A 268 -5.04 -5.36 15.19
C THR A 268 -6.44 -5.51 15.81
N ILE A 269 -6.74 -4.71 16.82
CA ILE A 269 -8.04 -4.69 17.50
C ILE A 269 -8.51 -3.25 17.63
N ASP A 270 -9.67 -2.93 17.06
CA ASP A 270 -10.35 -1.67 17.27
C ASP A 270 -11.51 -1.85 18.25
N ILE A 271 -11.52 -1.03 19.31
CA ILE A 271 -12.59 -1.01 20.32
C ILE A 271 -13.21 0.39 20.35
N GLU A 272 -14.52 0.46 20.13
CA GLU A 272 -15.29 1.71 20.19
C GLU A 272 -16.44 1.56 21.16
N ARG A 273 -16.24 2.04 22.39
CA ARG A 273 -17.25 2.01 23.46
C ARG A 273 -18.26 3.15 23.32
N PHE A 274 -19.04 3.18 22.26
CA PHE A 274 -20.08 4.21 22.07
C PHE A 274 -21.14 4.23 23.19
N ASP A 275 -21.28 3.14 23.94
CA ASP A 275 -22.08 3.07 25.16
C ASP A 275 -21.51 3.88 26.33
N LEU A 276 -20.20 4.12 26.37
CA LEU A 276 -19.50 4.93 27.39
C LEU A 276 -19.01 6.28 26.86
N GLU A 277 -18.68 6.34 25.57
CA GLU A 277 -18.10 7.47 24.86
C GLU A 277 -18.99 7.82 23.64
N PRO A 278 -20.22 8.33 23.86
CA PRO A 278 -21.19 8.56 22.78
C PRO A 278 -20.74 9.61 21.76
N GLU A 279 -19.79 10.47 22.12
CA GLU A 279 -19.21 11.48 21.22
C GLU A 279 -17.98 11.00 20.45
N ARG A 280 -17.46 9.80 20.75
CA ARG A 280 -16.23 9.27 20.14
C ARG A 280 -16.27 9.35 18.61
N PRO A 281 -15.23 9.88 17.95
CA PRO A 281 -15.11 9.81 16.50
C PRO A 281 -15.11 8.37 15.97
N ILE A 282 -15.78 8.16 14.84
CA ILE A 282 -15.79 6.87 14.14
C ILE A 282 -14.37 6.52 13.69
N LEU A 283 -13.99 5.26 13.90
CA LEU A 283 -12.64 4.76 13.63
C LEU A 283 -11.60 5.70 14.25
N HIS A 284 -11.87 6.17 15.46
CA HIS A 284 -10.95 6.98 16.26
C HIS A 284 -10.48 8.27 15.58
N GLY A 285 -11.27 8.79 14.63
CA GLY A 285 -10.96 10.02 13.89
C GLY A 285 -10.23 9.78 12.58
N MET A 286 -9.87 8.53 12.26
CA MET A 286 -9.10 8.19 11.05
C MET A 286 -9.82 8.56 9.75
N VAL A 287 -11.15 8.69 9.77
CA VAL A 287 -11.97 8.99 8.59
C VAL A 287 -12.62 10.39 8.61
N GLU A 288 -12.31 11.24 9.60
CA GLU A 288 -12.97 12.57 9.72
C GLU A 288 -12.68 13.51 8.55
N HIS A 289 -11.50 13.37 7.94
CA HIS A 289 -11.09 14.18 6.80
C HIS A 289 -11.71 13.72 5.46
N LEU A 290 -12.50 12.64 5.47
CA LEU A 290 -13.07 12.01 4.28
C LEU A 290 -14.57 12.29 4.16
N ASP A 291 -15.01 12.57 2.93
CA ASP A 291 -16.43 12.76 2.61
C ASP A 291 -17.08 11.43 2.22
N MET A 292 -17.60 10.73 3.24
CA MET A 292 -18.21 9.42 3.06
C MET A 292 -19.45 9.42 2.15
N SER A 293 -20.12 10.56 1.96
CA SER A 293 -21.25 10.66 1.04
C SER A 293 -20.85 10.38 -0.41
N LYS A 294 -19.57 10.61 -0.75
CA LYS A 294 -19.03 10.38 -2.08
C LYS A 294 -18.60 8.95 -2.33
N TYR A 295 -18.33 8.15 -1.29
CA TYR A 295 -17.70 6.84 -1.43
C TYR A 295 -18.42 5.90 -2.42
N LYS A 296 -19.76 5.84 -2.36
CA LYS A 296 -20.58 5.00 -3.25
C LYS A 296 -20.52 5.41 -4.71
N SER A 297 -20.21 6.69 -4.99
CA SER A 297 -20.07 7.21 -6.35
C SER A 297 -18.72 6.89 -6.99
N LEU A 298 -17.74 6.44 -6.18
CA LEU A 298 -16.39 6.13 -6.65
C LEU A 298 -16.38 4.79 -7.38
N THR A 299 -15.82 4.77 -8.58
CA THR A 299 -15.88 3.60 -9.48
C THR A 299 -14.55 2.90 -9.61
N THR A 300 -13.44 3.61 -9.40
CA THR A 300 -12.09 3.06 -9.55
C THR A 300 -11.46 2.70 -8.20
N LEU A 301 -10.50 1.77 -8.20
CA LEU A 301 -9.72 1.46 -7.01
C LEU A 301 -8.97 2.71 -6.52
N ASP A 302 -8.40 3.50 -7.44
CA ASP A 302 -7.60 4.67 -7.10
C ASP A 302 -8.39 5.76 -6.37
N GLU A 303 -9.64 5.99 -6.78
CA GLU A 303 -10.57 6.89 -6.10
C GLU A 303 -10.90 6.40 -4.68
N ARG A 304 -11.00 5.08 -4.49
CA ARG A 304 -11.31 4.45 -3.20
C ARG A 304 -10.09 4.35 -2.27
N THR A 305 -8.87 4.38 -2.80
CA THR A 305 -7.62 4.21 -2.04
C THR A 305 -7.51 5.12 -0.79
N PRO A 306 -7.80 6.43 -0.84
CA PRO A 306 -7.75 7.29 0.35
C PRO A 306 -8.64 6.80 1.50
N TYR A 307 -9.81 6.26 1.17
CA TYR A 307 -10.73 5.70 2.15
C TYR A 307 -10.24 4.36 2.70
N ILE A 308 -9.75 3.49 1.81
CA ILE A 308 -9.19 2.18 2.19
C ILE A 308 -8.03 2.37 3.16
N THR A 309 -7.08 3.24 2.81
CA THR A 309 -5.86 3.47 3.59
C THR A 309 -6.11 4.12 4.94
N ALA A 310 -7.11 5.01 5.04
CA ALA A 310 -7.54 5.60 6.30
C ALA A 310 -8.10 4.55 7.26
N VAL A 311 -9.00 3.67 6.79
CA VAL A 311 -9.60 2.62 7.61
C VAL A 311 -8.58 1.55 8.02
N THR A 312 -7.76 1.09 7.07
CA THR A 312 -6.75 0.06 7.34
C THR A 312 -5.60 0.56 8.21
N GLY A 313 -5.38 1.88 8.28
CA GLY A 313 -4.25 2.47 8.99
C GLY A 313 -2.93 2.08 8.32
N VAL A 314 -2.80 2.44 7.03
CA VAL A 314 -1.73 1.96 6.12
C VAL A 314 -0.30 2.10 6.66
N GLU A 315 -0.03 3.12 7.49
CA GLU A 315 1.27 3.35 8.12
C GLU A 315 1.64 2.30 9.18
N THR A 316 0.63 1.69 9.80
CA THR A 316 0.77 0.68 10.87
C THR A 316 0.80 -0.76 10.38
N LEU A 317 0.66 -0.98 9.06
CA LEU A 317 0.73 -2.32 8.48
C LEU A 317 2.08 -2.99 8.73
N SER A 318 2.08 -4.33 8.81
CA SER A 318 3.31 -5.11 8.93
C SER A 318 4.16 -4.94 7.66
N PRO A 319 5.50 -5.13 7.75
CA PRO A 319 6.37 -5.07 6.58
C PRO A 319 5.92 -6.02 5.45
N ARG A 320 5.41 -7.20 5.80
CA ARG A 320 4.89 -8.19 4.83
C ARG A 320 3.58 -7.72 4.20
N MET A 321 2.70 -7.07 4.97
CA MET A 321 1.45 -6.55 4.45
C MET A 321 1.68 -5.35 3.52
N LYS A 322 2.61 -4.44 3.86
CA LYS A 322 3.05 -3.35 2.97
C LYS A 322 3.63 -3.87 1.66
N ALA A 323 4.49 -4.90 1.73
CA ALA A 323 5.02 -5.55 0.53
C ALA A 323 3.92 -6.19 -0.32
N SER A 324 2.95 -6.84 0.33
CA SER A 324 1.81 -7.45 -0.36
C SER A 324 0.94 -6.39 -1.03
N ALA A 325 0.74 -5.23 -0.41
CA ALA A 325 0.01 -4.11 -1.02
C ALA A 325 0.62 -3.65 -2.35
N VAL A 326 1.95 -3.64 -2.45
CA VAL A 326 2.68 -3.34 -3.70
C VAL A 326 2.45 -4.42 -4.77
N GLU A 327 2.20 -5.66 -4.37
CA GLU A 327 2.00 -6.80 -5.27
C GLU A 327 0.53 -7.02 -5.70
N ILE A 328 -0.44 -6.35 -5.06
CA ILE A 328 -1.86 -6.42 -5.42
C ILE A 328 -2.05 -5.93 -6.88
N MET A 329 -2.88 -6.66 -7.64
CA MET A 329 -3.09 -6.47 -9.09
C MET A 329 -1.84 -6.66 -9.96
N ALA A 330 -0.74 -7.16 -9.39
CA ALA A 330 0.45 -7.57 -10.13
C ALA A 330 0.68 -9.07 -10.03
N THR A 331 0.88 -9.60 -8.82
CA THR A 331 1.11 -11.04 -8.58
C THR A 331 0.07 -11.68 -7.65
N ILE A 332 -0.67 -10.86 -6.88
CA ILE A 332 -1.79 -11.32 -6.03
C ILE A 332 -3.06 -10.52 -6.31
N SER A 333 -4.23 -11.12 -6.06
CA SER A 333 -5.54 -10.49 -6.33
C SER A 333 -6.10 -9.69 -5.16
N THR A 334 -5.72 -10.03 -3.92
CA THR A 334 -6.26 -9.42 -2.70
C THR A 334 -5.27 -9.52 -1.55
N TRP A 335 -5.59 -8.88 -0.42
CA TRP A 335 -4.82 -8.90 0.81
C TRP A 335 -4.64 -10.33 1.35
N PRO A 336 -3.41 -10.75 1.66
CA PRO A 336 -3.17 -12.07 2.22
C PRO A 336 -3.66 -12.15 3.68
N GLN A 337 -4.21 -13.29 4.07
CA GLN A 337 -4.64 -13.56 5.44
C GLN A 337 -4.22 -14.98 5.84
N LEU A 338 -3.74 -15.13 7.08
CA LEU A 338 -3.33 -16.41 7.64
C LEU A 338 -4.42 -16.99 8.54
N ALA A 339 -4.67 -18.29 8.46
CA ALA A 339 -5.58 -18.99 9.37
C ALA A 339 -5.19 -18.82 10.85
N SER A 340 -3.89 -18.78 11.16
CA SER A 340 -3.39 -18.57 12.53
C SER A 340 -3.81 -17.20 13.07
N ALA A 341 -3.65 -16.15 12.27
CA ALA A 341 -4.06 -14.80 12.64
C ALA A 341 -5.57 -14.72 12.83
N VAL A 342 -6.36 -15.27 11.89
CA VAL A 342 -7.83 -15.31 11.99
C VAL A 342 -8.31 -16.09 13.21
N THR A 343 -7.71 -17.24 13.50
CA THR A 343 -8.09 -18.08 14.65
C THR A 343 -7.72 -17.40 15.97
N TYR A 344 -6.51 -16.83 16.04
CA TYR A 344 -6.05 -16.08 17.20
C TYR A 344 -6.93 -14.84 17.45
N GLY A 345 -7.17 -14.05 16.41
CA GLY A 345 -8.06 -12.90 16.41
C GLY A 345 -9.47 -13.26 16.84
N GLY A 346 -10.03 -14.36 16.33
CA GLY A 346 -11.33 -14.89 16.75
C GLY A 346 -11.43 -15.16 18.25
N GLY A 347 -10.38 -15.76 18.83
CA GLY A 347 -10.29 -16.00 20.27
C GLY A 347 -10.17 -14.71 21.09
N VAL A 348 -9.35 -13.77 20.64
CA VAL A 348 -9.19 -12.44 21.27
C VAL A 348 -10.52 -11.68 21.26
N THR A 349 -11.19 -11.63 20.11
CA THR A 349 -12.46 -10.93 19.93
C THR A 349 -13.55 -11.52 20.83
N ALA A 350 -13.62 -12.85 20.98
CA ALA A 350 -14.56 -13.49 21.90
C ALA A 350 -14.28 -13.13 23.39
N ASP A 351 -13.01 -13.13 23.82
CA ASP A 351 -12.61 -12.72 25.17
C ASP A 351 -12.96 -11.25 25.45
N LEU A 352 -12.65 -10.36 24.50
CA LEU A 352 -12.96 -8.93 24.63
C LEU A 352 -14.47 -8.68 24.62
N SER A 353 -15.22 -9.40 23.78
CA SER A 353 -16.70 -9.37 23.77
C SER A 353 -17.25 -9.67 25.16
N ARG A 354 -16.81 -10.77 25.78
CA ARG A 354 -17.20 -11.13 27.16
C ARG A 354 -16.84 -10.03 28.15
N LYS A 355 -15.62 -9.48 28.10
CA LYS A 355 -15.20 -8.42 29.04
C LYS A 355 -16.02 -7.14 28.86
N ILE A 356 -16.38 -6.76 27.63
CA ILE A 356 -17.26 -5.62 27.35
C ILE A 356 -18.65 -5.87 27.93
N LEU A 357 -19.25 -7.03 27.61
CA LEU A 357 -20.62 -7.38 28.01
C LEU A 357 -20.80 -7.56 29.53
N LEU A 358 -19.73 -7.92 30.23
CA LEU A 358 -19.69 -8.01 31.70
C LEU A 358 -19.27 -6.68 32.38
N GLY A 359 -18.91 -5.64 31.62
CA GLY A 359 -18.49 -4.35 32.16
C GLY A 359 -17.05 -4.31 32.71
N ASN A 360 -16.23 -5.33 32.39
CA ASN A 360 -14.85 -5.51 32.87
C ASN A 360 -13.80 -4.82 31.99
N LEU A 361 -14.16 -4.37 30.79
CA LEU A 361 -13.34 -3.51 29.94
C LEU A 361 -14.03 -2.16 29.78
N LYS A 362 -13.29 -1.04 29.67
CA LYS A 362 -13.86 0.32 29.54
C LYS A 362 -13.14 1.21 28.52
N VAL A 363 -12.04 0.72 27.94
CA VAL A 363 -11.21 1.50 27.02
C VAL A 363 -11.75 1.44 25.60
N SER A 364 -11.43 2.47 24.83
CA SER A 364 -11.60 2.51 23.38
C SER A 364 -10.27 2.87 22.71
N GLY A 365 -10.00 2.35 21.52
CA GLY A 365 -8.77 2.59 20.79
C GLY A 365 -8.42 1.47 19.82
N ARG A 366 -7.37 1.72 19.03
CA ARG A 366 -6.69 0.72 18.20
C ARG A 366 -5.53 0.13 18.97
N PHE A 367 -5.51 -1.18 19.12
CA PHE A 367 -4.49 -1.93 19.82
C PHE A 367 -3.85 -2.94 18.87
N PHE A 368 -2.61 -3.33 19.13
CA PHE A 368 -1.89 -4.35 18.38
C PHE A 368 -1.46 -5.46 19.32
N LEU A 369 -1.85 -6.69 19.02
CA LEU A 369 -1.34 -7.90 19.65
C LEU A 369 -0.30 -8.55 18.73
N ASP A 370 0.69 -7.75 18.36
CA ASP A 370 1.67 -8.11 17.35
C ASP A 370 2.66 -9.12 17.91
N LEU A 371 2.50 -10.40 17.55
CA LEU A 371 3.39 -11.46 18.01
C LEU A 371 4.83 -11.27 17.53
N ASP A 372 5.05 -10.59 16.40
CA ASP A 372 6.38 -10.29 15.89
C ASP A 372 7.08 -9.19 16.72
N GLU A 373 6.33 -8.40 17.48
CA GLU A 373 6.88 -7.43 18.46
C GLU A 373 6.93 -8.03 19.87
N LEU A 374 5.90 -8.77 20.28
CA LEU A 374 5.78 -9.35 21.62
C LEU A 374 6.74 -10.52 21.84
N ILE A 375 7.03 -11.31 20.80
CA ILE A 375 7.89 -12.49 20.84
C ILE A 375 8.88 -12.40 19.68
N ALA A 376 9.87 -11.52 19.81
CA ALA A 376 10.88 -11.24 18.79
C ALA A 376 12.28 -11.71 19.21
N ASP A 377 13.10 -12.08 18.23
CA ASP A 377 14.55 -12.17 18.44
C ASP A 377 15.13 -10.76 18.68
N PRO A 378 16.19 -10.61 19.50
CA PRO A 378 16.87 -9.34 19.67
C PRO A 378 17.34 -8.79 18.31
N GLU A 379 17.02 -7.53 18.02
CA GLU A 379 17.50 -6.88 16.80
C GLU A 379 19.03 -6.86 16.80
N LYS A 380 19.65 -7.35 15.72
CA LYS A 380 21.07 -7.12 15.48
C LYS A 380 21.25 -5.64 15.16
N THR A 381 21.88 -4.90 16.07
CA THR A 381 22.31 -3.53 15.79
C THR A 381 23.25 -3.54 14.59
N SER A 382 22.77 -3.06 13.45
CA SER A 382 23.64 -2.75 12.32
C SER A 382 24.34 -1.43 12.61
N ASP A 383 25.66 -1.42 12.58
CA ASP A 383 26.43 -0.17 12.63
C ASP A 383 26.02 0.72 11.45
N GLN A 384 25.28 1.79 11.75
CA GLN A 384 24.98 2.80 10.76
C GLN A 384 26.29 3.50 10.41
N LYS A 385 26.77 3.28 9.18
CA LYS A 385 27.85 4.11 8.63
C LYS A 385 27.29 5.51 8.43
N ILE A 386 27.63 6.41 9.34
CA ILE A 386 27.43 7.86 9.15
C ILE A 386 28.29 8.26 7.97
N THR A 387 27.65 8.58 6.84
CA THR A 387 28.36 9.11 5.68
C THR A 387 28.61 10.59 5.95
N ALA A 388 29.87 11.01 6.07
CA ALA A 388 30.21 12.41 6.31
C ALA A 388 29.69 13.29 5.16
N SER A 389 28.83 14.26 5.47
CA SER A 389 28.38 15.27 4.51
C SER A 389 29.49 16.31 4.31
N LEU A 390 29.73 16.73 3.07
CA LEU A 390 30.61 17.86 2.81
C LEU A 390 29.92 19.16 3.26
N PRO A 391 30.64 20.10 3.88
CA PRO A 391 30.07 21.41 4.21
C PRO A 391 29.77 22.22 2.93
N PRO A 392 28.75 23.09 2.93
CA PRO A 392 28.47 23.99 1.81
C PRO A 392 29.63 24.93 1.51
N LEU A 393 29.78 25.30 0.24
CA LEU A 393 30.86 26.18 -0.21
C LEU A 393 30.68 27.61 0.31
N SER A 394 31.55 28.02 1.24
CA SER A 394 31.53 29.38 1.79
C SER A 394 32.05 30.40 0.78
N THR A 395 31.56 31.64 0.89
CA THR A 395 32.05 32.75 0.05
C THR A 395 33.55 32.99 0.24
N GLU A 396 34.07 32.83 1.45
CA GLU A 396 35.51 32.91 1.73
C GLU A 396 36.31 31.87 0.94
N ASN A 397 35.84 30.62 0.89
CA ASN A 397 36.53 29.58 0.11
C ASN A 397 36.50 29.86 -1.40
N ILE A 398 35.43 30.49 -1.89
CA ILE A 398 35.32 30.91 -3.30
C ILE A 398 36.33 32.02 -3.60
N GLU A 399 36.37 33.07 -2.78
CA GLU A 399 37.27 34.21 -2.95
C GLU A 399 38.74 33.77 -2.86
N ASP A 400 39.07 32.89 -1.91
CA ASP A 400 40.40 32.31 -1.77
C ASP A 400 40.78 31.46 -2.98
N PHE A 401 39.84 30.69 -3.55
CA PHE A 401 40.07 29.92 -4.76
C PHE A 401 40.38 30.83 -5.96
N ILE A 402 39.58 31.89 -6.15
CA ILE A 402 39.77 32.87 -7.23
C ILE A 402 41.14 33.55 -7.11
N LYS A 403 41.50 33.98 -5.89
CA LYS A 403 42.77 34.64 -5.59
C LYS A 403 43.97 33.72 -5.81
N THR A 404 43.89 32.49 -5.32
CA THR A 404 44.99 31.50 -5.39
C THR A 404 45.29 31.10 -6.82
N ASN A 405 44.25 30.87 -7.63
CA ASN A 405 44.39 30.42 -9.01
C ASN A 405 44.64 31.57 -10.00
N ARG A 406 44.70 32.82 -9.52
CA ARG A 406 44.95 34.04 -10.32
C ARG A 406 44.12 34.03 -11.61
N LEU A 407 42.82 33.82 -11.48
CA LEU A 407 41.90 33.67 -12.61
C LEU A 407 41.86 34.99 -13.43
N ALA A 408 42.77 35.11 -14.39
CA ALA A 408 42.89 36.24 -15.30
C ALA A 408 42.08 35.95 -16.56
N PHE A 409 40.76 35.95 -16.40
CA PHE A 409 39.83 35.86 -17.53
C PHE A 409 39.61 37.23 -18.16
N ASP A 410 39.02 37.27 -19.36
CA ASP A 410 38.70 38.51 -20.05
C ASP A 410 37.66 39.30 -19.25
N LYS A 411 38.11 40.33 -18.53
CA LYS A 411 37.26 41.20 -17.72
C LYS A 411 36.78 42.37 -18.56
N HIS A 412 35.50 42.71 -18.42
CA HIS A 412 34.97 43.99 -18.89
C HIS A 412 34.90 44.97 -17.72
N GLU A 413 35.29 46.23 -17.95
CA GLU A 413 35.34 47.27 -16.90
C GLU A 413 33.95 47.63 -16.34
N GLN A 414 32.88 47.38 -17.10
CA GLN A 414 31.52 47.71 -16.69
C GLN A 414 30.94 46.64 -15.77
N ARG A 415 30.67 47.01 -14.51
CA ARG A 415 29.98 46.15 -13.55
C ARG A 415 28.49 46.08 -13.87
N LEU A 416 27.92 44.88 -13.75
CA LEU A 416 26.47 44.69 -13.85
C LEU A 416 25.78 45.15 -12.56
N PRO A 417 24.60 45.81 -12.67
CA PRO A 417 23.73 46.06 -11.54
C PRO A 417 23.30 44.77 -10.81
N GLU A 418 23.11 44.83 -9.50
CA GLU A 418 22.72 43.67 -8.67
C GLU A 418 21.34 43.10 -9.05
N ASP A 419 20.41 43.93 -9.54
CA ASP A 419 19.07 43.50 -9.99
C ASP A 419 19.15 42.67 -11.28
N ILE A 420 20.05 43.04 -12.20
CA ILE A 420 20.33 42.27 -13.42
C ILE A 420 20.98 40.93 -13.07
N LEU A 421 21.98 40.94 -12.18
CA LEU A 421 22.60 39.70 -11.67
C LEU A 421 21.56 38.79 -11.02
N SER A 422 20.68 39.34 -10.19
CA SER A 422 19.60 38.58 -9.55
C SER A 422 18.67 37.94 -10.57
N GLN A 423 18.28 38.66 -11.63
CA GLN A 423 17.45 38.11 -12.71
C GLN A 423 18.13 36.96 -13.45
N LEU A 424 19.42 37.09 -13.77
CA LEU A 424 20.21 36.04 -14.42
C LEU A 424 20.28 34.77 -13.56
N ILE A 425 20.59 34.92 -12.27
CA ILE A 425 20.75 33.77 -11.38
C ILE A 425 19.40 33.13 -11.03
N VAL A 426 18.33 33.92 -10.89
CA VAL A 426 16.97 33.37 -10.71
C VAL A 426 16.58 32.51 -11.92
N ALA A 427 16.83 32.97 -13.14
CA ALA A 427 16.56 32.19 -14.35
C ALA A 427 17.44 30.93 -14.43
N ALA A 428 18.75 31.05 -14.17
CA ALA A 428 19.66 29.91 -14.10
C ALA A 428 19.19 28.87 -13.06
N GLY A 429 18.73 29.32 -11.89
CA GLY A 429 18.20 28.48 -10.82
C GLY A 429 16.89 27.75 -11.18
N LYS A 430 16.16 28.14 -12.23
CA LYS A 430 14.98 27.39 -12.71
C LYS A 430 15.34 26.11 -13.45
N ALA A 431 16.61 25.94 -13.82
CA ALA A 431 17.10 24.76 -14.51
C ALA A 431 16.74 23.46 -13.77
N PRO A 432 16.50 22.36 -14.51
CA PRO A 432 16.32 21.05 -13.92
C PRO A 432 17.66 20.49 -13.45
N SER A 433 17.64 19.75 -12.33
CA SER A 433 18.79 18.99 -11.85
C SER A 433 18.39 17.62 -11.30
N GLY A 434 19.35 16.70 -11.22
CA GLY A 434 19.14 15.36 -10.63
C GLY A 434 18.63 15.47 -9.19
N GLY A 435 17.50 14.83 -8.88
CA GLY A 435 16.88 14.95 -7.56
C GLY A 435 16.48 16.37 -7.14
N ASN A 436 16.47 17.35 -8.06
CA ASN A 436 16.31 18.78 -7.75
C ASN A 436 17.35 19.31 -6.71
N ASN A 437 18.55 18.72 -6.68
CA ASN A 437 19.63 19.07 -5.75
C ASN A 437 20.27 20.46 -6.00
N GLN A 438 20.15 21.02 -7.21
CA GLN A 438 20.60 22.35 -7.62
C GLN A 438 22.09 22.60 -7.31
N PRO A 439 23.03 21.86 -7.95
CA PRO A 439 24.42 21.74 -7.51
C PRO A 439 25.31 22.91 -7.97
N TRP A 440 24.74 24.11 -8.11
CA TRP A 440 25.42 25.30 -8.62
C TRP A 440 25.60 26.36 -7.55
N ARG A 441 26.79 26.96 -7.54
CA ARG A 441 27.14 28.11 -6.71
C ARG A 441 27.69 29.23 -7.59
N TRP A 442 26.96 30.33 -7.66
CA TRP A 442 27.28 31.51 -8.44
C TRP A 442 27.99 32.56 -7.59
N HIS A 443 29.02 33.20 -8.13
CA HIS A 443 29.77 34.24 -7.43
C HIS A 443 30.17 35.37 -8.36
N TYR A 444 29.81 36.62 -8.04
CA TYR A 444 30.19 37.79 -8.84
C TYR A 444 31.32 38.57 -8.17
N GLN A 445 32.46 38.70 -8.85
CA GLN A 445 33.61 39.47 -8.39
C GLN A 445 34.39 40.04 -9.57
N ASP A 446 34.91 41.27 -9.43
CA ASP A 446 35.78 41.92 -10.41
C ASP A 446 35.24 41.95 -11.85
N GLY A 447 33.92 42.14 -12.03
CA GLY A 447 33.29 42.19 -13.35
C GLY A 447 32.98 40.83 -13.96
N LEU A 448 33.30 39.73 -13.27
CA LEU A 448 33.08 38.36 -13.72
C LEU A 448 32.05 37.67 -12.85
N LEU A 449 31.19 36.89 -13.50
CA LEU A 449 30.36 35.91 -12.83
C LEU A 449 31.04 34.55 -12.93
N HIS A 450 31.28 33.91 -11.80
CA HIS A 450 31.90 32.59 -11.68
C HIS A 450 30.84 31.55 -11.33
N LEU A 451 31.00 30.35 -11.88
CA LEU A 451 30.16 29.18 -11.60
C LEU A 451 31.01 28.06 -10.99
N PHE A 452 30.66 27.71 -9.77
CA PHE A 452 31.25 26.60 -9.00
C PHE A 452 30.25 25.45 -8.86
N LEU A 453 30.79 24.24 -8.67
CA LEU A 453 30.01 23.09 -8.22
C LEU A 453 29.81 23.18 -6.70
N GLU A 454 28.56 23.13 -6.25
CA GLU A 454 28.24 22.96 -4.83
C GLU A 454 28.34 21.47 -4.46
N GLN A 455 29.54 21.03 -4.07
CA GLN A 455 29.83 19.62 -3.80
C GLN A 455 29.03 19.05 -2.63
N SER A 456 28.55 19.88 -1.69
CA SER A 456 27.65 19.41 -0.63
C SER A 456 26.30 18.92 -1.17
N ASP A 457 25.87 19.48 -2.30
CA ASP A 457 24.61 19.13 -2.98
C ASP A 457 24.78 18.03 -4.04
N ALA A 458 26.01 17.83 -4.53
CA ALA A 458 26.37 16.86 -5.56
C ALA A 458 26.79 15.48 -5.00
N GLN A 459 26.16 15.04 -3.90
CA GLN A 459 26.54 13.79 -3.18
C GLN A 459 25.58 12.61 -3.44
N ALA A 460 24.70 12.71 -4.44
CA ALA A 460 23.72 11.65 -4.71
C ALA A 460 24.41 10.34 -5.10
N TYR A 461 23.85 9.20 -4.66
CA TYR A 461 24.35 7.87 -5.02
C TYR A 461 24.33 7.67 -6.55
N LEU A 462 23.29 8.23 -7.19
CA LEU A 462 23.10 8.26 -8.63
C LEU A 462 23.75 9.50 -9.30
N ASP A 463 24.92 9.90 -8.81
CA ASP A 463 25.75 10.94 -9.45
C ASP A 463 27.26 10.57 -9.41
N PRO A 464 27.67 9.42 -9.99
CA PRO A 464 29.06 9.02 -9.98
C PRO A 464 29.92 10.07 -10.69
N GLN A 465 31.01 10.50 -10.04
CA GLN A 465 31.93 11.51 -10.59
C GLN A 465 31.25 12.82 -11.03
N TYR A 466 30.10 13.16 -10.42
CA TYR A 466 29.33 14.37 -10.70
C TYR A 466 28.73 14.46 -12.12
N ILE A 467 28.61 13.35 -12.87
CA ILE A 467 28.10 13.39 -14.25
C ILE A 467 26.69 13.97 -14.38
N SER A 468 25.77 13.63 -13.46
CA SER A 468 24.41 14.16 -13.41
C SER A 468 24.43 15.63 -12.98
N SER A 469 25.33 16.00 -12.08
CA SER A 469 25.54 17.40 -11.70
C SER A 469 26.09 18.24 -12.85
N TYR A 470 27.04 17.73 -13.65
CA TYR A 470 27.57 18.45 -14.82
C TYR A 470 26.49 18.67 -15.90
N ILE A 471 25.61 17.70 -16.13
CA ILE A 471 24.43 17.88 -16.99
C ILE A 471 23.55 19.01 -16.44
N SER A 472 23.30 19.01 -15.13
CA SER A 472 22.51 20.06 -14.46
C SER A 472 23.18 21.45 -14.53
N ILE A 473 24.51 21.50 -14.49
CA ILE A 473 25.27 22.73 -14.70
C ILE A 473 25.05 23.24 -16.13
N GLY A 474 25.08 22.35 -17.12
CA GLY A 474 24.77 22.67 -18.51
C GLY A 474 23.40 23.32 -18.68
N THR A 475 22.37 22.75 -18.04
CA THR A 475 21.01 23.30 -18.11
C THR A 475 20.93 24.70 -17.48
N ALA A 476 21.61 24.93 -16.35
CA ALA A 476 21.70 26.23 -15.70
C ALA A 476 22.44 27.29 -16.54
N ILE A 477 23.52 26.89 -17.20
CA ILE A 477 24.26 27.77 -18.14
C ILE A 477 23.35 28.19 -19.30
N GLU A 478 22.63 27.25 -19.91
CA GLU A 478 21.75 27.59 -21.04
C GLU A 478 20.64 28.58 -20.64
N ASN A 479 20.03 28.39 -19.46
CA ASN A 479 19.04 29.34 -18.93
C ASN A 479 19.64 30.72 -18.66
N LEU A 480 20.88 30.79 -18.16
CA LEU A 480 21.58 32.05 -17.96
C LEU A 480 21.83 32.77 -19.30
N LEU A 481 22.28 32.04 -20.32
CA LEU A 481 22.56 32.62 -21.65
C LEU A 481 21.27 33.15 -22.30
N LEU A 482 20.18 32.39 -22.25
CA LEU A 482 18.88 32.82 -22.76
C LEU A 482 18.33 34.02 -22.01
N LYS A 483 18.48 34.06 -20.68
CA LYS A 483 18.05 35.22 -19.89
C LYS A 483 18.90 36.45 -20.16
N ALA A 484 20.20 36.29 -20.38
CA ALA A 484 21.08 37.39 -20.77
C ALA A 484 20.67 37.96 -22.13
N ALA A 485 20.34 37.10 -23.10
CA ALA A 485 19.83 37.50 -24.41
C ALA A 485 18.51 38.30 -24.29
N ASP A 486 17.56 37.83 -23.47
CA ASP A 486 16.29 38.54 -23.14
C ASP A 486 16.52 39.92 -22.48
N LEU A 487 17.65 40.10 -21.78
CA LEU A 487 18.08 41.36 -21.18
C LEU A 487 19.00 42.20 -22.10
N ASN A 488 19.12 41.85 -23.38
CA ASN A 488 20.00 42.51 -24.35
C ASN A 488 21.49 42.54 -23.95
N LEU A 489 21.94 41.50 -23.24
CA LEU A 489 23.34 41.32 -22.84
C LEU A 489 24.03 40.28 -23.71
N ALA A 490 25.17 40.67 -24.30
CA ALA A 490 26.06 39.73 -24.96
C ALA A 490 26.96 39.10 -23.91
N VAL A 491 27.06 37.77 -23.94
CA VAL A 491 27.81 36.99 -22.94
C VAL A 491 29.08 36.43 -23.57
N ASN A 492 30.24 36.82 -23.03
CA ASN A 492 31.51 36.15 -23.30
C ASN A 492 31.82 35.23 -22.12
N TRP A 493 31.91 33.93 -22.38
CA TRP A 493 32.05 32.91 -21.35
C TRP A 493 32.84 31.71 -21.86
N ASN A 494 33.47 30.97 -20.95
CA ASN A 494 34.15 29.72 -21.26
C ASN A 494 34.07 28.74 -20.09
N LEU A 495 34.11 27.44 -20.42
CA LEU A 495 34.30 26.37 -19.44
C LEU A 495 35.73 26.35 -18.93
N THR A 496 35.91 25.85 -17.70
CA THR A 496 37.22 25.71 -17.06
C THR A 496 37.46 24.30 -16.55
N PRO A 497 37.49 23.28 -17.43
CA PRO A 497 37.63 21.88 -17.03
C PRO A 497 38.90 21.61 -16.21
N GLN A 498 39.96 22.41 -16.38
CA GLN A 498 41.20 22.32 -15.61
C GLN A 498 41.05 22.63 -14.12
N PHE A 499 39.94 23.25 -13.70
CA PHE A 499 39.63 23.59 -12.31
C PHE A 499 38.47 22.75 -11.73
N ALA A 500 37.98 21.77 -12.48
CA ALA A 500 36.96 20.85 -11.99
C ALA A 500 37.50 19.92 -10.88
N PRO A 501 36.65 19.48 -9.93
CA PRO A 501 35.21 19.74 -9.86
C PRO A 501 34.84 21.13 -9.29
N ASN A 502 35.80 21.93 -8.81
CA ASN A 502 35.50 23.15 -8.05
C ASN A 502 34.89 24.26 -8.92
N HIS A 503 35.66 24.82 -9.87
CA HIS A 503 35.22 25.93 -10.73
C HIS A 503 34.97 25.41 -12.15
N LEU A 504 33.79 25.70 -12.70
CA LEU A 504 33.29 25.10 -13.93
C LEU A 504 33.21 26.08 -15.10
N ALA A 505 32.86 27.34 -14.86
CA ALA A 505 32.72 28.34 -15.92
C ALA A 505 32.86 29.77 -15.39
N TRP A 506 33.18 30.70 -16.27
CA TRP A 506 33.15 32.14 -16.00
C TRP A 506 32.39 32.88 -17.11
N PHE A 507 31.80 34.02 -16.77
CA PHE A 507 30.99 34.84 -17.66
C PHE A 507 31.31 36.32 -17.48
N SER A 508 31.37 37.03 -18.59
CA SER A 508 31.48 38.48 -18.67
C SER A 508 30.41 39.00 -19.63
N PHE A 509 29.94 40.23 -19.41
CA PHE A 509 28.74 40.74 -20.07
C PHE A 509 29.00 42.10 -20.71
N THR A 510 28.42 42.32 -21.88
CA THR A 510 28.41 43.61 -22.57
C THR A 510 26.98 43.96 -23.02
N SER A 511 26.65 45.25 -23.07
CA SER A 511 25.32 45.72 -23.45
C SER A 511 25.10 45.74 -24.98
N ASN A 512 23.85 45.91 -25.39
CA ASN A 512 23.39 46.11 -26.78
C ASN A 512 23.39 44.84 -27.66
N TYR A 513 23.24 43.66 -27.05
CA TYR A 513 22.98 42.44 -27.80
C TYR A 513 21.58 42.47 -28.43
N GLN A 514 21.49 42.00 -29.67
CA GLN A 514 20.23 41.84 -30.39
C GLN A 514 19.88 40.35 -30.42
N PRO A 515 19.01 39.87 -29.51
CA PRO A 515 18.63 38.46 -29.46
C PRO A 515 17.82 38.07 -30.70
N ASN A 516 18.00 36.85 -31.17
CA ASN A 516 17.19 36.29 -32.23
C ASN A 516 15.82 35.80 -31.71
N GLU A 517 14.87 35.56 -32.61
CA GLU A 517 13.51 35.16 -32.25
C GLU A 517 13.47 33.82 -31.48
N GLN A 518 14.37 32.89 -31.81
CA GLN A 518 14.45 31.58 -31.14
C GLN A 518 14.89 31.76 -29.68
N GLU A 519 15.88 32.62 -29.41
CA GLU A 519 16.34 32.93 -28.05
C GLU A 519 15.22 33.53 -27.20
N LEU A 520 14.51 34.52 -27.73
CA LEU A 520 13.37 35.14 -27.05
C LEU A 520 12.23 34.15 -26.80
N THR A 521 12.00 33.23 -27.74
CA THR A 521 10.96 32.19 -27.62
C THR A 521 11.31 31.19 -26.52
N LEU A 522 12.56 30.70 -26.49
CA LEU A 522 13.04 29.75 -25.48
C LEU A 522 13.13 30.40 -24.09
N ALA A 523 13.59 31.65 -23.99
CA ALA A 523 13.68 32.39 -22.72
C ALA A 523 12.32 32.50 -22.02
N LYS A 524 11.23 32.71 -22.77
CA LYS A 524 9.85 32.74 -22.24
C LYS A 524 9.41 31.40 -21.62
N GLN A 525 10.04 30.29 -21.99
CA GLN A 525 9.68 28.96 -21.48
C GLN A 525 10.37 28.60 -20.17
N ILE A 526 11.38 29.36 -19.73
CA ILE A 526 12.17 29.06 -18.52
C ILE A 526 11.25 28.94 -17.29
N ASP A 527 10.31 29.87 -17.12
CA ASP A 527 9.36 29.86 -16.02
C ASP A 527 8.22 28.86 -16.21
N LEU A 528 8.02 28.31 -17.41
CA LEU A 528 6.94 27.36 -17.71
C LEU A 528 7.40 25.91 -17.65
N ARG A 529 8.68 25.66 -17.92
CA ARG A 529 9.29 24.33 -18.00
C ARG A 529 9.22 23.62 -16.66
N HIS A 530 8.76 22.37 -16.69
CA HIS A 530 8.71 21.50 -15.52
C HIS A 530 8.82 20.03 -15.95
N THR A 531 9.07 19.15 -14.97
CA THR A 531 9.00 17.69 -15.16
C THR A 531 7.58 17.24 -14.95
N ASN A 532 7.09 16.39 -15.84
CA ASN A 532 5.72 15.87 -15.78
C ASN A 532 5.75 14.34 -15.79
N ARG A 533 5.16 13.72 -14.78
CA ARG A 533 5.23 12.25 -14.58
C ARG A 533 3.90 11.53 -14.83
N LYS A 534 2.90 12.26 -15.35
CA LYS A 534 1.58 11.72 -15.66
C LYS A 534 1.62 10.53 -16.62
N ILE A 535 0.66 9.65 -16.46
CA ILE A 535 0.37 8.55 -17.39
C ILE A 535 -0.91 8.95 -18.14
N THR A 536 -0.77 9.30 -19.42
CA THR A 536 -1.89 9.63 -20.30
C THR A 536 -2.01 8.61 -21.43
N PRO A 537 -3.19 8.45 -22.05
CA PRO A 537 -3.30 7.64 -23.26
C PRO A 537 -2.29 8.10 -24.31
N ARG A 538 -1.56 7.13 -24.88
CA ARG A 538 -0.53 7.40 -25.87
C ARG A 538 -1.10 8.14 -27.08
N GLN A 539 -0.40 9.18 -27.51
CA GLN A 539 -0.71 9.94 -28.73
C GLN A 539 0.54 10.05 -29.58
N GLU A 540 0.41 10.02 -30.90
CA GLU A 540 1.55 10.27 -31.78
C GLU A 540 1.92 11.76 -31.80
N LEU A 541 3.22 12.04 -31.94
CA LEU A 541 3.73 13.40 -32.13
C LEU A 541 3.88 13.68 -33.62
N ASP A 542 3.64 14.94 -34.00
CA ASP A 542 3.95 15.40 -35.35
C ASP A 542 5.47 15.30 -35.58
N GLN A 543 5.86 14.71 -36.71
CA GLN A 543 7.25 14.62 -37.12
C GLN A 543 7.90 16.01 -37.26
N THR A 544 7.12 17.05 -37.57
CA THR A 544 7.62 18.43 -37.60
C THR A 544 8.11 18.89 -36.23
N HIS A 545 7.39 18.57 -35.15
CA HIS A 545 7.80 18.86 -33.78
C HIS A 545 9.09 18.11 -33.43
N LEU A 546 9.20 16.82 -33.75
CA LEU A 546 10.42 16.05 -33.49
C LEU A 546 11.63 16.62 -34.23
N ASN A 547 11.45 17.02 -35.50
CA ASN A 547 12.50 17.63 -36.31
C ASN A 547 12.93 19.01 -35.76
N GLN A 548 11.98 19.81 -35.28
CA GLN A 548 12.26 21.09 -34.63
C GLN A 548 13.10 20.89 -33.36
N LEU A 549 12.74 19.94 -32.50
CA LEU A 549 13.50 19.61 -31.29
C LEU A 549 14.89 19.06 -31.61
N SER A 550 15.01 18.18 -32.62
CA SER A 550 16.31 17.70 -33.11
C SER A 550 17.19 18.85 -33.62
N SER A 551 16.61 19.84 -34.30
CA SER A 551 17.34 21.00 -34.81
C SER A 551 17.86 21.89 -33.68
N LEU A 552 17.11 22.03 -32.57
CA LEU A 552 17.57 22.74 -31.38
C LEU A 552 18.77 22.05 -30.72
N VAL A 553 18.75 20.72 -30.60
CA VAL A 553 19.88 19.95 -30.05
C VAL A 553 21.11 20.07 -30.92
N ALA A 554 20.97 19.99 -32.25
CA ALA A 554 22.08 20.05 -33.19
C ALA A 554 22.82 21.40 -33.22
N GLN A 555 22.26 22.46 -32.60
CA GLN A 555 22.96 23.73 -32.42
C GLN A 555 24.09 23.65 -31.38
N ILE A 556 24.06 22.67 -30.48
CA ILE A 556 25.14 22.42 -29.56
C ILE A 556 26.21 21.56 -30.25
N PRO A 557 27.48 21.99 -30.30
CA PRO A 557 28.54 21.25 -30.96
C PRO A 557 28.62 19.79 -30.48
N ASN A 558 28.65 18.86 -31.44
CA ASN A 558 28.73 17.42 -31.23
C ASN A 558 27.53 16.74 -30.54
N ALA A 559 26.49 17.49 -30.15
CA ALA A 559 25.28 16.89 -29.58
C ALA A 559 24.47 16.20 -30.68
N LYS A 560 24.03 14.97 -30.40
CA LYS A 560 23.11 14.24 -31.26
C LYS A 560 21.87 13.82 -30.48
N LEU A 561 20.73 13.82 -31.16
CA LEU A 561 19.46 13.36 -30.61
C LEU A 561 18.94 12.19 -31.45
N GLN A 562 18.62 11.10 -30.79
CA GLN A 562 17.98 9.94 -31.38
C GLN A 562 16.58 9.75 -30.80
N TRP A 563 15.63 9.36 -31.65
CA TRP A 563 14.25 9.13 -31.27
C TRP A 563 13.88 7.66 -31.45
N ILE A 564 13.15 7.12 -30.48
CA ILE A 564 12.47 5.83 -30.58
C ILE A 564 10.97 6.09 -30.41
N THR A 565 10.22 5.86 -31.49
CA THR A 565 8.76 6.01 -31.55
C THR A 565 8.05 4.67 -31.66
N ASP A 566 8.74 3.59 -32.03
CA ASP A 566 8.15 2.25 -32.12
C ASP A 566 7.69 1.75 -30.73
N PRO A 567 6.41 1.37 -30.53
CA PRO A 567 5.90 0.88 -29.26
C PRO A 567 6.64 -0.33 -28.68
N ASP A 568 7.08 -1.28 -29.52
CA ASP A 568 7.77 -2.49 -29.06
C ASP A 568 9.22 -2.19 -28.63
N LEU A 569 9.86 -1.21 -29.30
CA LEU A 569 11.16 -0.71 -28.86
C LEU A 569 11.03 0.11 -27.57
N ILE A 570 10.01 0.97 -27.44
CA ILE A 570 9.71 1.72 -26.21
C ILE A 570 9.46 0.75 -25.04
N LYS A 571 8.70 -0.33 -25.26
CA LYS A 571 8.48 -1.39 -24.27
C LYS A 571 9.80 -2.02 -23.82
N SER A 572 10.69 -2.28 -24.77
CA SER A 572 12.02 -2.87 -24.51
C SER A 572 12.90 -1.95 -23.66
N ILE A 573 12.86 -0.63 -23.90
CA ILE A 573 13.54 0.37 -23.05
C ILE A 573 12.87 0.47 -21.68
N GLY A 574 11.54 0.42 -21.64
CA GLY A 574 10.77 0.40 -20.40
C GLY A 574 11.13 -0.78 -19.51
N ALA A 575 11.44 -1.95 -20.08
CA ALA A 575 11.91 -3.12 -19.34
C ALA A 575 13.29 -2.88 -18.70
N ILE A 576 14.20 -2.22 -19.43
CA ILE A 576 15.52 -1.83 -18.92
C ILE A 576 15.37 -0.82 -17.76
N ALA A 577 14.57 0.22 -17.95
CA ALA A 577 14.31 1.23 -16.91
C ALA A 577 13.71 0.63 -15.65
N THR A 578 12.71 -0.24 -15.82
CA THR A 578 12.06 -0.99 -14.74
C THR A 578 13.05 -1.81 -13.93
N GLN A 579 13.98 -2.50 -14.60
CA GLN A 579 14.99 -3.31 -13.92
C GLN A 579 15.94 -2.44 -13.08
N THR A 580 16.41 -1.32 -13.63
CA THR A 580 17.34 -0.43 -12.92
C THR A 580 16.67 0.35 -11.79
N ASP A 581 15.40 0.71 -11.92
CA ASP A 581 14.63 1.34 -10.84
C ASP A 581 14.50 0.40 -9.63
N LEU A 582 14.31 -0.90 -9.86
CA LEU A 582 14.31 -1.88 -8.77
C LEU A 582 15.68 -2.06 -8.13
N LEU A 583 16.76 -2.01 -8.91
CA LEU A 583 18.10 -2.01 -8.33
C LEU A 583 18.31 -0.80 -7.41
N ARG A 584 17.80 0.38 -7.77
CA ARG A 584 17.81 1.55 -6.88
C ARG A 584 17.09 1.28 -5.56
N MET A 585 15.99 0.51 -5.58
CA MET A 585 15.24 0.16 -4.37
C MET A 585 15.91 -0.93 -3.54
N PHE A 586 16.58 -1.89 -4.17
CA PHE A 586 17.14 -3.07 -3.49
C PHE A 586 18.61 -2.94 -3.09
N ILE A 587 19.34 -1.95 -3.62
CA ILE A 587 20.69 -1.62 -3.18
C ILE A 587 20.56 -0.71 -1.95
N PRO A 588 21.01 -1.13 -0.75
CA PRO A 588 20.76 -0.38 0.49
C PRO A 588 21.22 1.08 0.45
N GLU A 589 22.38 1.36 -0.13
CA GLU A 589 22.93 2.71 -0.22
C GLU A 589 22.16 3.59 -1.21
N ALA A 590 21.73 3.02 -2.34
CA ALA A 590 20.91 3.72 -3.33
C ALA A 590 19.51 4.01 -2.80
N HIS A 591 18.94 3.05 -2.05
CA HIS A 591 17.65 3.18 -1.40
C HIS A 591 17.71 4.25 -0.32
N GLU A 592 18.72 4.24 0.54
CA GLU A 592 18.89 5.26 1.58
C GLU A 592 19.03 6.67 0.99
N ASP A 593 19.85 6.83 -0.05
CA ASP A 593 20.03 8.09 -0.78
C ASP A 593 18.71 8.58 -1.38
N PHE A 594 17.94 7.69 -2.01
CA PHE A 594 16.62 7.99 -2.55
C PHE A 594 15.66 8.49 -1.46
N ILE A 595 15.62 7.81 -0.31
CA ILE A 595 14.70 8.16 0.79
C ILE A 595 15.11 9.46 1.51
N THR A 596 16.40 9.66 1.74
CA THR A 596 16.91 10.71 2.65
C THR A 596 17.37 11.98 1.93
N ARG A 597 17.87 11.87 0.69
CA ARG A 597 18.42 13.00 -0.07
C ARG A 597 17.56 13.39 -1.27
N GLU A 598 17.08 12.42 -2.05
CA GLU A 598 16.31 12.72 -3.27
C GLU A 598 14.88 13.15 -2.97
N MET A 599 14.16 12.41 -2.11
CA MET A 599 12.74 12.62 -1.84
C MET A 599 12.47 13.58 -0.67
N ARG A 600 11.37 14.34 -0.77
CA ARG A 600 10.76 15.07 0.36
C ARG A 600 9.34 14.56 0.58
N TRP A 601 9.06 14.12 1.81
CA TRP A 601 7.89 13.30 2.13
C TRP A 601 6.67 14.12 2.57
N ASP A 602 6.89 15.39 2.90
CA ASP A 602 5.89 16.35 3.32
C ASP A 602 6.28 17.77 2.86
N LEU A 603 5.33 18.71 2.97
CA LEU A 603 5.52 20.09 2.53
C LEU A 603 6.49 20.89 3.42
N GLN A 604 6.63 20.50 4.69
CA GLN A 604 7.53 21.17 5.62
C GLN A 604 8.99 20.94 5.19
N GLN A 605 9.37 19.69 4.91
CA GLN A 605 10.70 19.34 4.41
C GLN A 605 11.03 20.09 3.11
N VAL A 606 10.05 20.22 2.21
CA VAL A 606 10.20 20.94 0.93
C VAL A 606 10.51 22.41 1.17
N GLN A 607 9.81 23.07 2.10
CA GLN A 607 10.02 24.48 2.42
C GLN A 607 11.33 24.74 3.16
N GLU A 608 11.72 23.86 4.08
CA GLU A 608 12.94 24.03 4.87
C GLU A 608 14.22 23.87 4.02
N THR A 609 14.26 22.82 3.19
CA THR A 609 15.44 22.49 2.40
C THR A 609 15.54 23.30 1.10
N GLU A 610 14.39 23.63 0.50
CA GLU A 610 14.27 24.28 -0.82
C GLU A 610 14.89 23.47 -1.98
N ASP A 611 15.00 22.15 -1.83
CA ASP A 611 15.49 21.20 -2.82
C ASP A 611 14.76 19.85 -2.72
N GLY A 612 15.25 18.83 -3.42
CA GLY A 612 14.62 17.51 -3.43
C GLY A 612 13.33 17.46 -4.26
N ILE A 613 12.80 16.26 -4.40
CA ILE A 613 11.54 15.99 -5.10
C ILE A 613 10.45 15.76 -4.06
N GLY A 614 9.54 16.74 -3.93
CA GLY A 614 8.34 16.58 -3.12
C GLY A 614 7.44 15.48 -3.68
N ILE A 615 6.96 14.58 -2.83
CA ILE A 615 6.06 13.49 -3.24
C ILE A 615 4.79 14.00 -3.95
N HIS A 616 4.34 15.21 -3.61
CA HIS A 616 3.21 15.90 -4.25
C HIS A 616 3.47 16.30 -5.72
N THR A 617 4.73 16.44 -6.12
CA THR A 617 5.14 16.80 -7.50
C THR A 617 5.31 15.59 -8.44
N LEU A 618 5.01 14.37 -7.97
CA LEU A 618 5.24 13.17 -8.75
C LEU A 618 4.12 12.85 -9.75
N ASP A 619 3.03 13.61 -9.79
CA ASP A 619 1.87 13.38 -10.66
C ASP A 619 1.35 11.92 -10.62
N LEU A 620 1.42 11.28 -9.45
CA LEU A 620 1.06 9.89 -9.26
C LEU A 620 -0.42 9.74 -8.87
N SER A 621 -0.96 8.56 -9.19
CA SER A 621 -2.27 8.12 -8.68
C SER A 621 -2.23 7.98 -7.15
N ASN A 622 -3.39 7.98 -6.49
CA ASN A 622 -3.45 7.78 -5.03
C ASN A 622 -2.81 6.45 -4.61
N ASN A 623 -3.05 5.38 -5.38
CA ASN A 623 -2.49 4.06 -5.14
C ASN A 623 -0.97 4.05 -5.26
N ASP A 624 -0.42 4.71 -6.28
CA ASP A 624 1.03 4.77 -6.47
C ASP A 624 1.71 5.65 -5.41
N LEU A 625 1.06 6.73 -4.95
CA LEU A 625 1.55 7.55 -3.83
C LEU A 625 1.69 6.74 -2.54
N VAL A 626 0.71 5.87 -2.25
CA VAL A 626 0.78 4.94 -1.11
C VAL A 626 1.93 3.96 -1.28
N GLY A 627 2.09 3.37 -2.47
CA GLY A 627 3.20 2.49 -2.79
C GLY A 627 4.58 3.16 -2.57
N ILE A 628 4.75 4.41 -3.01
CA ILE A 628 5.98 5.17 -2.81
C ILE A 628 6.24 5.46 -1.32
N ARG A 629 5.20 5.73 -0.51
CA ARG A 629 5.37 5.92 0.94
C ARG A 629 5.90 4.68 1.64
N PHE A 630 5.50 3.49 1.20
CA PHE A 630 6.02 2.24 1.78
C PHE A 630 7.52 2.06 1.58
N LEU A 631 8.13 2.71 0.57
CA LEU A 631 9.58 2.62 0.37
C LEU A 631 10.39 3.11 1.58
N LYS A 632 9.80 3.87 2.51
CA LYS A 632 10.46 4.25 3.77
C LYS A 632 10.74 3.06 4.71
N ASP A 633 10.03 1.94 4.55
CA ASP A 633 10.15 0.76 5.41
C ASP A 633 11.22 -0.21 4.88
N LYS A 634 12.42 -0.16 5.46
CA LYS A 634 13.55 -1.02 5.06
C LYS A 634 13.26 -2.52 5.24
N LYS A 635 12.44 -2.90 6.24
CA LYS A 635 12.05 -4.31 6.47
C LYS A 635 11.16 -4.79 5.33
N MET A 636 10.24 -3.94 4.86
CA MET A 636 9.41 -4.21 3.69
C MET A 636 10.26 -4.42 2.43
N ILE A 637 11.22 -3.52 2.17
CA ILE A 637 12.11 -3.61 1.00
C ILE A 637 12.96 -4.89 1.02
N SER A 638 13.51 -5.23 2.19
CA SER A 638 14.25 -6.47 2.39
C SER A 638 13.39 -7.70 2.08
N PHE A 639 12.12 -7.68 2.51
CA PHE A 639 11.19 -8.76 2.24
C PHE A 639 10.79 -8.83 0.75
N LEU A 640 10.52 -7.69 0.09
CA LEU A 640 10.28 -7.65 -1.36
C LEU A 640 11.45 -8.27 -2.12
N GLN A 641 12.68 -7.92 -1.77
CA GLN A 641 13.87 -8.48 -2.40
C GLN A 641 13.96 -10.00 -2.21
N GLN A 642 13.71 -10.50 -0.99
CA GLN A 642 13.74 -11.93 -0.68
C GLN A 642 12.73 -12.75 -1.50
N MET A 643 11.55 -12.18 -1.78
CA MET A 643 10.52 -12.84 -2.58
C MET A 643 10.60 -12.54 -4.08
N ASN A 644 11.66 -11.87 -4.55
CA ASN A 644 11.78 -11.38 -5.93
C ASN A 644 10.58 -10.51 -6.39
N GLY A 645 10.01 -9.75 -5.46
CA GLY A 645 8.87 -8.86 -5.68
C GLY A 645 9.25 -7.51 -6.30
N GLY A 646 8.42 -6.50 -6.03
CA GLY A 646 8.49 -5.16 -6.62
C GLY A 646 7.68 -5.02 -7.90
N SER A 647 6.78 -5.96 -8.22
CA SER A 647 6.04 -5.98 -9.49
C SER A 647 5.12 -4.78 -9.67
N GLY A 648 4.55 -4.24 -8.58
CA GLY A 648 3.79 -2.99 -8.61
C GLY A 648 4.62 -1.80 -9.08
N PHE A 649 5.86 -1.67 -8.60
CA PHE A 649 6.80 -0.65 -9.07
C PHE A 649 7.22 -0.88 -10.52
N LYS A 650 7.45 -2.14 -10.92
CA LYS A 650 7.71 -2.49 -12.33
C LYS A 650 6.58 -2.02 -13.25
N ARG A 651 5.34 -2.30 -12.84
CA ARG A 651 4.13 -1.93 -13.58
C ARG A 651 4.04 -0.41 -13.77
N LEU A 652 4.33 0.38 -12.74
CA LEU A 652 4.29 1.84 -12.81
C LEU A 652 5.26 2.40 -13.85
N THR A 653 6.55 2.07 -13.76
CA THR A 653 7.57 2.53 -14.73
C THR A 653 7.21 2.05 -16.13
N MET A 654 6.80 0.78 -16.29
CA MET A 654 6.39 0.24 -17.59
C MET A 654 5.20 1.00 -18.18
N MET A 655 4.17 1.32 -17.39
CA MET A 655 3.02 2.09 -17.86
C MET A 655 3.41 3.50 -18.33
N GLN A 656 4.35 4.17 -17.65
CA GLN A 656 4.85 5.48 -18.08
C GLN A 656 5.55 5.42 -19.44
N PHE A 657 6.35 4.37 -19.69
CA PHE A 657 6.99 4.14 -21.00
C PHE A 657 5.95 3.81 -22.07
N MET A 658 5.03 2.88 -21.81
CA MET A 658 4.00 2.50 -22.79
C MET A 658 3.05 3.65 -23.17
N ALA A 659 2.81 4.58 -22.23
CA ALA A 659 2.06 5.82 -22.45
C ALA A 659 2.82 6.89 -23.24
N SER A 660 4.14 6.74 -23.39
CA SER A 660 4.99 7.76 -24.04
C SER A 660 4.74 7.82 -25.54
N SER A 661 4.80 9.04 -26.09
CA SER A 661 4.72 9.23 -27.53
C SER A 661 6.03 8.87 -28.22
N ALA A 662 7.15 9.24 -27.60
CA ALA A 662 8.49 8.87 -28.03
C ALA A 662 9.44 8.83 -26.82
N VAL A 663 10.58 8.14 -26.99
CA VAL A 663 11.74 8.21 -26.09
C VAL A 663 12.88 8.86 -26.85
N GLY A 664 13.46 9.91 -26.27
CA GLY A 664 14.61 10.61 -26.82
C GLY A 664 15.88 10.30 -26.04
N LEU A 665 17.01 10.22 -26.75
CA LEU A 665 18.33 10.08 -26.17
C LEU A 665 19.28 11.11 -26.77
N ILE A 666 19.85 11.96 -25.90
CA ILE A 666 20.96 12.85 -26.26
C ILE A 666 22.28 12.13 -26.01
N THR A 667 23.15 12.13 -27.02
CA THR A 667 24.49 11.56 -26.96
C THR A 667 25.56 12.62 -27.25
N MET A 668 26.75 12.41 -26.69
CA MET A 668 27.93 13.27 -26.87
C MET A 668 29.19 12.40 -27.10
N PRO A 669 30.30 12.96 -27.59
CA PRO A 669 31.58 12.26 -27.63
C PRO A 669 32.05 11.83 -26.23
N LYS A 670 32.70 10.65 -26.14
CA LYS A 670 33.22 10.07 -24.89
C LYS A 670 34.34 10.93 -24.27
N GLY A 671 34.35 11.04 -22.93
CA GLY A 671 35.59 11.25 -22.17
C GLY A 671 35.95 12.66 -21.67
N GLU A 672 35.03 13.63 -21.66
CA GLU A 672 35.32 14.97 -21.10
C GLU A 672 34.17 15.53 -20.26
N ILE A 673 34.50 16.28 -19.21
CA ILE A 673 33.51 17.02 -18.39
C ILE A 673 32.68 17.97 -19.26
N ASN A 674 33.33 18.59 -20.25
CA ASN A 674 32.69 19.47 -21.22
C ASN A 674 31.56 18.77 -21.98
N SER A 675 31.70 17.48 -22.32
CA SER A 675 30.64 16.73 -23.00
C SER A 675 29.37 16.64 -22.15
N PHE A 676 29.49 16.46 -20.83
CA PHE A 676 28.32 16.42 -19.94
C PHE A 676 27.66 17.79 -19.80
N ILE A 677 28.46 18.86 -19.66
CA ILE A 677 27.95 20.23 -19.55
C ILE A 677 27.27 20.65 -20.86
N GLU A 678 27.91 20.46 -22.01
CA GLU A 678 27.30 20.77 -23.31
C GLU A 678 26.07 19.88 -23.59
N GLY A 679 26.11 18.60 -23.22
CA GLY A 679 24.94 17.73 -23.30
C GLY A 679 23.77 18.21 -22.42
N GLY A 680 24.06 18.80 -21.26
CA GLY A 680 23.08 19.49 -20.42
C GLY A 680 22.46 20.73 -21.08
N ARG A 681 23.28 21.55 -21.75
CA ARG A 681 22.78 22.69 -22.54
C ARG A 681 21.86 22.23 -23.67
N ALA A 682 22.23 21.14 -24.35
CA ALA A 682 21.39 20.53 -25.39
C ALA A 682 20.06 20.03 -24.82
N ALA A 683 20.09 19.38 -23.65
CA ALA A 683 18.89 18.93 -22.96
C ALA A 683 17.96 20.09 -22.58
N GLU A 684 18.49 21.21 -22.06
CA GLU A 684 17.64 22.36 -21.70
C GLU A 684 17.05 23.05 -22.94
N LYS A 685 17.83 23.26 -24.01
CA LYS A 685 17.28 23.78 -25.28
C LYS A 685 16.11 22.94 -25.78
N LEU A 686 16.28 21.61 -25.77
CA LEU A 686 15.22 20.68 -26.16
C LEU A 686 14.01 20.79 -25.24
N TRP A 687 14.22 20.88 -23.92
CA TRP A 687 13.14 20.91 -22.95
C TRP A 687 12.34 22.20 -23.00
N LEU A 688 13.00 23.35 -23.15
CA LEU A 688 12.35 24.63 -23.38
C LEU A 688 11.60 24.63 -24.72
N GLY A 689 12.19 24.06 -25.78
CA GLY A 689 11.53 23.89 -27.07
C GLY A 689 10.26 23.02 -26.97
N ALA A 690 10.33 21.90 -26.25
CA ALA A 690 9.19 21.02 -26.01
C ALA A 690 8.09 21.74 -25.21
N THR A 691 8.49 22.52 -24.20
CA THR A 691 7.55 23.35 -23.40
C THR A 691 6.80 24.35 -24.29
N GLY A 692 7.49 25.01 -25.23
CA GLY A 692 6.88 25.94 -26.19
C GLY A 692 5.96 25.27 -27.22
N LEU A 693 6.09 23.95 -27.42
CA LEU A 693 5.21 23.13 -28.25
C LEU A 693 4.10 22.42 -27.43
N GLU A 694 3.94 22.80 -26.16
CA GLU A 694 3.01 22.19 -25.21
C GLU A 694 3.22 20.68 -25.00
N LEU A 695 4.46 20.23 -25.20
CA LEU A 695 4.88 18.84 -24.96
C LEU A 695 5.51 18.70 -23.58
N GLN A 696 5.28 17.54 -22.98
CA GLN A 696 5.71 17.22 -21.62
C GLN A 696 6.92 16.28 -21.64
N ILE A 697 7.87 16.51 -20.74
CA ILE A 697 9.10 15.71 -20.63
C ILE A 697 9.23 15.13 -19.23
N HIS A 698 9.68 13.87 -19.18
CA HIS A 698 10.14 13.20 -17.97
C HIS A 698 11.52 12.57 -18.21
N PRO A 699 12.57 13.05 -17.53
CA PRO A 699 13.88 12.42 -17.56
C PRO A 699 13.85 11.02 -16.94
N VAL A 700 14.52 10.06 -17.56
CA VAL A 700 14.56 8.65 -17.15
C VAL A 700 16.00 8.12 -17.17
N ASN A 701 16.91 8.79 -16.45
CA ASN A 701 18.35 8.58 -16.56
C ASN A 701 18.92 7.46 -15.66
N VAL A 702 18.12 6.84 -14.80
CA VAL A 702 18.56 5.78 -13.87
C VAL A 702 19.33 4.65 -14.59
N PRO A 703 18.89 4.13 -15.77
CA PRO A 703 19.68 3.17 -16.54
C PRO A 703 21.07 3.66 -16.88
N LEU A 704 21.19 4.89 -17.41
CA LEU A 704 22.46 5.45 -17.89
C LEU A 704 23.48 5.52 -16.76
N ILE A 705 23.01 5.90 -15.57
CA ILE A 705 23.86 6.05 -14.38
C ILE A 705 24.31 4.68 -13.87
N PHE A 706 23.43 3.68 -13.83
CA PHE A 706 23.82 2.32 -13.47
C PHE A 706 24.79 1.70 -14.48
N PHE A 707 24.60 1.93 -15.78
CA PHE A 707 25.56 1.51 -16.80
C PHE A 707 26.92 2.16 -16.58
N TYR A 708 26.97 3.46 -16.28
CA TYR A 708 28.22 4.15 -15.97
C TYR A 708 28.93 3.55 -14.73
N LYS A 709 28.23 3.39 -13.62
CA LYS A 709 28.80 2.79 -12.38
C LYS A 709 29.26 1.35 -12.59
N ASN A 710 28.57 0.58 -13.44
CA ASN A 710 28.91 -0.81 -13.72
C ASN A 710 30.09 -0.96 -14.68
N SER A 711 30.09 -0.23 -15.79
CA SER A 711 30.95 -0.50 -16.94
C SER A 711 32.09 0.50 -17.11
N VAL A 712 31.98 1.70 -16.52
CA VAL A 712 33.02 2.74 -16.57
C VAL A 712 33.77 2.80 -15.24
N GLU A 713 33.04 2.92 -14.13
CA GLU A 713 33.64 3.02 -12.79
C GLU A 713 34.00 1.64 -12.19
N ASP A 714 33.25 0.59 -12.58
CA ASP A 714 33.26 -0.75 -11.96
C ASP A 714 33.18 -0.70 -10.41
N SER A 715 32.38 0.24 -9.89
CA SER A 715 32.26 0.54 -8.46
C SER A 715 31.08 -0.15 -7.77
N LEU A 716 30.13 -0.72 -8.54
CA LEU A 716 28.92 -1.31 -7.97
C LEU A 716 29.24 -2.57 -7.15
N ALA A 717 29.01 -2.49 -5.84
CA ALA A 717 29.13 -3.62 -4.91
C ALA A 717 27.83 -4.44 -4.86
N ILE A 718 27.45 -5.06 -5.98
CA ILE A 718 26.25 -5.90 -6.11
C ILE A 718 26.61 -7.35 -6.50
N PRO A 719 25.70 -8.33 -6.32
CA PRO A 719 25.95 -9.71 -6.72
C PRO A 719 26.33 -9.83 -8.21
N LEU A 720 27.17 -10.83 -8.54
CA LEU A 720 27.68 -11.04 -9.91
C LEU A 720 26.55 -11.25 -10.93
N GLU A 721 25.46 -11.89 -10.51
CA GLU A 721 24.26 -12.06 -11.34
C GLU A 721 23.68 -10.70 -11.75
N ASN A 722 23.47 -9.79 -10.80
CA ASN A 722 22.98 -8.43 -11.07
C ASN A 722 23.95 -7.64 -11.96
N LYS A 723 25.27 -7.76 -11.76
CA LYS A 723 26.27 -7.15 -12.67
C LYS A 723 26.13 -7.68 -14.10
N THR A 724 25.90 -8.98 -14.25
CA THR A 724 25.72 -9.64 -15.55
C THR A 724 24.45 -9.14 -16.24
N GLN A 725 23.33 -9.10 -15.51
CA GLN A 725 22.07 -8.59 -16.03
C GLN A 725 22.15 -7.11 -16.42
N LEU A 726 22.87 -6.27 -15.66
CA LEU A 726 23.11 -4.86 -16.03
C LEU A 726 23.92 -4.74 -17.31
N LYS A 727 24.94 -5.58 -17.50
CA LYS A 727 25.76 -5.59 -18.71
C LYS A 727 24.95 -6.02 -19.94
N GLU A 728 24.08 -7.01 -19.79
CA GLU A 728 23.14 -7.42 -20.85
C GLU A 728 22.13 -6.31 -21.19
N ALA A 729 21.58 -5.64 -20.16
CA ALA A 729 20.69 -4.50 -20.32
C ALA A 729 21.38 -3.34 -21.05
N GLU A 730 22.64 -3.03 -20.71
CA GLU A 730 23.45 -2.01 -21.39
C GLU A 730 23.72 -2.37 -22.86
N GLN A 731 24.09 -3.62 -23.14
CA GLN A 731 24.31 -4.09 -24.52
C GLN A 731 23.03 -3.99 -25.35
N ASN A 732 21.88 -4.34 -24.75
CA ASN A 732 20.59 -4.19 -25.41
C ASN A 732 20.24 -2.72 -25.64
N PHE A 733 20.43 -1.87 -24.64
CA PHE A 733 20.25 -0.42 -24.74
C PHE A 733 21.07 0.18 -25.89
N ASN A 734 22.36 -0.16 -25.95
CA ASN A 734 23.27 0.29 -27.00
C ASN A 734 22.81 -0.18 -28.38
N ARG A 735 22.24 -1.39 -28.50
CA ARG A 735 21.67 -1.89 -29.77
C ARG A 735 20.43 -1.12 -30.19
N LEU A 736 19.51 -0.85 -29.25
CA LEU A 736 18.26 -0.12 -29.51
C LEU A 736 18.52 1.28 -30.06
N PHE A 737 19.53 1.96 -29.51
CA PHE A 737 19.97 3.29 -29.95
C PHE A 737 21.13 3.25 -30.98
N SER A 738 21.55 2.06 -31.44
CA SER A 738 22.67 1.90 -32.38
C SER A 738 23.95 2.66 -31.96
N LEU A 739 24.27 2.66 -30.66
CA LEU A 739 25.41 3.36 -30.09
C LEU A 739 26.72 2.64 -30.41
N SER A 740 27.76 3.40 -30.77
CA SER A 740 29.08 2.86 -31.10
C SER A 740 30.21 3.62 -30.41
N THR A 741 30.43 4.87 -30.78
CA THR A 741 31.54 5.71 -30.30
C THR A 741 31.12 6.79 -29.30
N GLU A 742 29.82 7.05 -29.19
CA GLU A 742 29.24 8.10 -28.36
C GLU A 742 28.89 7.60 -26.96
N GLN A 743 28.77 8.52 -26.01
CA GLN A 743 28.22 8.25 -24.68
C GLN A 743 26.80 8.80 -24.56
N PRO A 744 25.87 8.03 -23.95
CA PRO A 744 24.54 8.52 -23.62
C PRO A 744 24.62 9.52 -22.47
N ILE A 745 23.94 10.67 -22.61
CA ILE A 745 23.97 11.76 -21.63
C ILE A 745 22.60 11.94 -20.97
N PHE A 746 21.54 12.04 -21.76
CA PHE A 746 20.22 12.40 -21.25
C PHE A 746 19.13 11.63 -22.01
N MET A 747 18.47 10.70 -21.31
CA MET A 747 17.32 9.97 -21.80
C MET A 747 16.05 10.53 -21.17
N PHE A 748 15.01 10.69 -21.98
CA PHE A 748 13.73 11.21 -21.53
C PHE A 748 12.58 10.59 -22.33
N ARG A 749 11.41 10.52 -21.71
CA ARG A 749 10.16 10.34 -22.45
C ARG A 749 9.56 11.69 -22.78
N ILE A 750 8.91 11.76 -23.94
CA ILE A 750 8.12 12.92 -24.39
C ILE A 750 6.70 12.49 -24.74
N PHE A 751 5.72 13.26 -24.33
CA PHE A 751 4.30 12.93 -24.47
C PHE A 751 3.40 14.18 -24.40
N LYS A 752 2.14 14.02 -24.79
CA LYS A 752 1.10 15.05 -24.64
C LYS A 752 0.35 14.85 -23.33
N ALA A 753 0.30 15.89 -22.50
CA ALA A 753 -0.53 15.96 -21.31
C ALA A 753 -0.63 17.43 -20.85
N ASP A 754 -1.65 17.72 -20.03
CA ASP A 754 -1.71 19.00 -19.33
C ASP A 754 -0.51 19.16 -18.39
N PRO A 755 -0.02 20.40 -18.20
CA PRO A 755 1.01 20.72 -17.23
C PRO A 755 0.75 20.12 -15.83
N SER A 756 1.82 19.81 -15.11
CA SER A 756 1.71 19.44 -13.70
C SER A 756 1.16 20.64 -12.90
N PRO A 757 0.17 20.44 -12.02
CA PRO A 757 -0.43 21.53 -11.24
C PRO A 757 0.54 22.12 -10.22
N GLU A 758 1.55 21.35 -9.79
CA GLU A 758 2.51 21.73 -8.77
C GLU A 758 3.93 21.61 -9.32
N ARG A 759 4.82 22.49 -8.85
CA ARG A 759 6.21 22.56 -9.32
C ARG A 759 7.15 22.41 -8.15
N THR A 760 8.31 21.81 -8.41
CA THR A 760 9.37 21.74 -7.42
C THR A 760 9.83 23.15 -7.04
N ILE A 761 10.10 23.36 -5.75
CA ILE A 761 10.70 24.59 -5.24
C ILE A 761 12.16 24.73 -5.70
N ARG A 762 12.70 25.94 -5.62
CA ARG A 762 14.12 26.25 -5.86
C ARG A 762 14.73 26.95 -4.66
N LYS A 763 16.02 26.71 -4.44
CA LYS A 763 16.83 27.38 -3.43
C LYS A 763 16.75 28.88 -3.63
N SER A 764 16.57 29.59 -2.51
CA SER A 764 16.64 31.05 -2.47
C SER A 764 17.99 31.56 -2.98
N LEU A 765 18.00 32.78 -3.53
CA LEU A 765 19.19 33.40 -4.11
C LEU A 765 20.36 33.45 -3.11
N SER A 766 20.09 33.68 -1.82
CA SER A 766 21.13 33.69 -0.77
C SER A 766 21.85 32.35 -0.59
N LYS A 767 21.22 31.23 -0.94
CA LYS A 767 21.84 29.89 -0.86
C LYS A 767 22.71 29.58 -2.08
N THR A 768 22.47 30.21 -3.23
CA THR A 768 23.13 29.86 -4.49
C THR A 768 24.00 30.98 -5.08
N PHE A 769 23.91 32.20 -4.56
CA PHE A 769 24.61 33.38 -5.09
C PHE A 769 25.34 34.16 -4.01
N SER A 770 26.52 34.68 -4.36
CA SER A 770 27.27 35.63 -3.54
C SER A 770 27.97 36.69 -4.39
N ILE A 771 28.31 37.81 -3.77
CA ILE A 771 29.03 38.91 -4.43
C ILE A 771 30.26 39.22 -3.58
N GLY A 772 31.45 39.15 -4.19
CA GLY A 772 32.69 39.58 -3.55
C GLY A 772 32.70 41.10 -3.44
N ARG A 773 32.79 41.62 -2.20
CA ARG A 773 32.95 43.05 -1.96
C ARG A 773 34.45 43.35 -1.86
N ALA A 774 34.94 44.19 -2.77
CA ALA A 774 36.32 44.66 -2.79
C ALA A 774 36.71 45.40 -1.50
#